data_AF-A0A5K1U5P2-F1
#
_entry.id   AF-A0A5K1U5P2-F1
#
_cell.length_a   1.000
_cell.length_b   1.000
_cell.length_c   1.000
_cell.angle_alpha   90.00
_cell.angle_beta   90.00
_cell.angle_gamma   90.00
#
_symmetry.space_group_name_H-M   'P 1'
#
loop_
_entity.id
_entity.type
_entity.pdbx_description
1 polymer ?
#
loop_
_entity_poly.entity_id
_entity_poly.type
_entity_poly.pdbx_seq_one_letter_code
_entity_poly.pdbx_strand_id
1 'polypeptide(L)'
;MVASFFIIVLLLFTHQSFAQLYQGEHCDLGCLLKKLNLTIELGRNDACASDIGTAQMCFKSININSIELGELTTTEDNVTNPQSLTVNVGVNSIYAKAVFWLYKDTDAEVGEMEFVVKNIKVSITLDFETEEYLGYNIVKKVFTKITVYDGISFENVVCTCYDGGFFTDHTCWWIKTTVDIANGLLDTIVPKVLESQMSNIEESVNTALTDLFVNVNDNYIKPYIGNLDPQYIPVPEGMMNITESSMFDMISWATTYLLGGNTSLGLNNLINRFTQNTGNIVVGSNNNDTFSELSPLIVELLTFNDIDLGDLNATLDLGITFFNISGLNTCSKMEFFEPLRNTIDPATNQSICNTLDTCDQQLKLSSALDRLEINITFALNITSNSTTLDMEGEVLHEEGNLYIKVTDNYMEGRVQVAIPEGQFEEYSNNQCTNITCWLALFQNGTGIPYLQFNTSLDSLHLNAGSPDATSDLDRGVQSLINSVADVFINRYKAVIPVFLNGLVNNLGTGFINDYLNDNLNATCEENPDPEVKEYKPVIVASTISIAVVLSIILCAIAIIVLVVKWRFGKNHEESSVTTTGESKESDSSSEGEKEKKPFLQRLKSFPLWFCKQWLRTDEKGASLFLHPRVNIVIRVIMPFLILLNIALFITSNTGTGATVNAYISIGSGQVITMPVSDFGLMNSVEDMWTAGVYPLAVLIMVFSGIWPYTKLVILLFTWFMPSTLVVPKVRGIILKVLDALGKWSMLDSYVMVLMIVAFYFDIPLPIRHPESINDPVKINLYVYPAYGFVTLMLGTIASLIMSHVVVGVHNVVLHDKQSNHGEDGHKWRPLFFYCRFLVTKIIVPIFLFISFVLLVVGMFLISFSFDFLGLAGWALAILGQSPRREFSVVDLGTQLPGATREPNSFAVRITQIVYFMTIIVLPILHMISLFVLWFAPLQRRFQSFLYHCCEVLYAWSCIDVFVVSVIAAIVELSQFASFMVEPYCAAKIPQLGASIDDIVAEFFGEEELINGHETCFEVKANLEGGCWLLFVAVIIYTVCSIAIMKITKRCLAKRLPTEEERAVMNGTQIEMAEKQEEDKEDKDNTNKTEEKKESDDNDSYSPQESEEENTSSESMKIEEASDE
;
A
#
# COMPACT_ATOMS: atom_id res chain seq x y z
N MET A 1 -33.54 26.54 42.53
CA MET A 1 -35.00 26.69 42.33
C MET A 1 -35.38 27.22 40.95
N VAL A 2 -35.10 28.46 40.53
CA VAL A 2 -35.48 28.91 39.15
C VAL A 2 -34.46 28.53 38.08
N ALA A 3 -33.17 28.40 38.41
CA ALA A 3 -32.24 27.62 37.57
C ALA A 3 -32.76 26.18 37.41
N SER A 4 -33.18 25.54 38.51
CA SER A 4 -33.81 24.22 38.52
C SER A 4 -35.14 24.16 37.75
N PHE A 5 -35.91 25.25 37.71
CA PHE A 5 -37.14 25.37 36.90
C PHE A 5 -36.82 25.56 35.41
N PHE A 6 -35.73 26.25 35.08
CA PHE A 6 -35.23 26.30 33.70
C PHE A 6 -34.59 25.00 33.25
N ILE A 7 -33.94 24.27 34.15
CA ILE A 7 -33.51 22.89 33.92
C ILE A 7 -34.74 22.01 33.72
N ILE A 8 -35.79 22.11 34.53
CA ILE A 8 -37.07 21.40 34.28
C ILE A 8 -37.69 21.80 32.94
N VAL A 9 -37.65 23.08 32.53
CA VAL A 9 -38.14 23.54 31.21
C VAL A 9 -37.24 23.07 30.05
N LEU A 10 -35.94 22.83 30.27
CA LEU A 10 -35.05 22.16 29.31
C LEU A 10 -35.16 20.61 29.36
N LEU A 11 -35.68 20.03 30.44
CA LEU A 11 -35.98 18.60 30.59
C LEU A 11 -37.44 18.28 30.21
N LEU A 12 -38.20 19.27 29.74
CA LEU A 12 -39.61 19.15 29.35
C LEU A 12 -39.82 18.97 27.83
N PHE A 13 -38.76 18.90 27.02
CA PHE A 13 -38.88 18.35 25.66
C PHE A 13 -39.11 16.85 25.79
N THR A 14 -40.26 16.27 25.31
CA THR A 14 -40.42 14.90 24.71
C THR A 14 -41.86 14.30 24.69
N HIS A 15 -42.08 13.27 23.84
CA HIS A 15 -42.82 11.96 23.93
C HIS A 15 -42.77 11.26 22.54
N GLN A 16 -42.88 9.96 22.24
CA GLN A 16 -42.48 8.65 22.83
C GLN A 16 -42.89 7.53 21.81
N SER A 17 -42.00 6.67 21.25
CA SER A 17 -42.36 5.70 20.18
C SER A 17 -41.47 4.46 19.84
N PHE A 18 -40.51 3.98 20.66
CA PHE A 18 -39.75 2.74 20.36
C PHE A 18 -40.16 1.46 21.13
N ALA A 19 -41.32 0.90 20.77
CA ALA A 19 -41.90 -0.28 21.42
C ALA A 19 -41.31 -1.64 20.97
N GLN A 20 -40.10 -2.02 21.43
CA GLN A 20 -39.67 -3.45 21.53
C GLN A 20 -38.34 -3.71 22.28
N LEU A 21 -38.31 -3.63 23.63
CA LEU A 21 -37.58 -4.63 24.46
C LEU A 21 -37.86 -4.59 25.97
N TYR A 22 -38.23 -3.44 26.54
CA TYR A 22 -38.39 -3.29 27.99
C TYR A 22 -39.79 -3.74 28.50
N GLN A 23 -39.81 -4.34 29.69
CA GLN A 23 -41.03 -4.75 30.42
C GLN A 23 -41.19 -3.95 31.73
N GLY A 24 -41.03 -2.63 31.64
CA GLY A 24 -41.28 -1.70 32.75
C GLY A 24 -42.61 -0.96 32.56
N GLU A 25 -43.15 -0.40 33.65
CA GLU A 25 -44.19 0.62 33.57
C GLU A 25 -43.50 1.98 33.35
N HIS A 26 -43.94 2.73 32.33
CA HIS A 26 -43.39 4.04 31.97
C HIS A 26 -44.18 5.16 32.67
N CYS A 27 -43.49 6.18 33.18
CA CYS A 27 -44.09 7.33 33.86
C CYS A 27 -44.10 8.53 32.91
N ASP A 28 -45.27 9.06 32.56
CA ASP A 28 -45.42 10.33 31.83
C ASP A 28 -45.26 11.55 32.76
N LEU A 29 -45.27 12.77 32.21
CA LEU A 29 -45.21 14.01 33.01
C LEU A 29 -46.39 14.13 34.01
N GLY A 30 -47.57 13.63 33.65
CA GLY A 30 -48.74 13.58 34.53
C GLY A 30 -48.60 12.55 35.67
N CYS A 31 -47.71 11.58 35.53
CA CYS A 31 -47.24 10.67 36.58
C CYS A 31 -46.17 11.35 37.45
N LEU A 32 -45.17 12.02 36.83
CA LEU A 32 -44.11 12.77 37.51
C LEU A 32 -44.68 13.80 38.50
N LEU A 33 -45.65 14.61 38.06
CA LEU A 33 -46.26 15.68 38.87
C LEU A 33 -47.13 15.15 40.03
N LYS A 34 -47.54 13.88 40.00
CA LYS A 34 -48.20 13.20 41.12
C LYS A 34 -47.21 12.67 42.17
N LYS A 35 -45.93 12.52 41.81
CA LYS A 35 -44.81 12.09 42.68
C LYS A 35 -43.98 13.27 43.23
N LEU A 36 -44.25 14.50 42.79
CA LEU A 36 -43.54 15.72 43.21
C LEU A 36 -43.86 16.13 44.65
N ASN A 37 -42.82 16.26 45.49
CA ASN A 37 -42.92 16.66 46.89
C ASN A 37 -42.10 17.94 47.15
N LEU A 38 -42.78 19.09 47.27
CA LEU A 38 -42.15 20.43 47.28
C LEU A 38 -42.57 21.28 48.49
N THR A 39 -41.61 21.59 49.37
CA THR A 39 -41.82 22.47 50.53
C THR A 39 -41.46 23.93 50.23
N ILE A 40 -42.43 24.81 50.39
CA ILE A 40 -42.27 26.27 50.37
C ILE A 40 -42.13 26.76 51.83
N GLU A 41 -41.02 27.39 52.19
CA GLU A 41 -40.90 28.12 53.46
C GLU A 41 -41.41 29.57 53.31
N LEU A 42 -42.04 30.11 54.35
CA LEU A 42 -42.72 31.41 54.32
C LEU A 42 -42.25 32.31 55.47
N GLY A 43 -42.00 33.59 55.16
CA GLY A 43 -41.58 34.57 56.15
C GLY A 43 -42.69 34.91 57.14
N ARG A 44 -42.28 35.38 58.33
CA ARG A 44 -43.14 35.55 59.52
C ARG A 44 -44.36 36.46 59.34
N ASN A 45 -44.39 37.27 58.28
CA ASN A 45 -45.45 38.23 57.98
C ASN A 45 -46.21 37.90 56.68
N ASP A 46 -45.70 36.98 55.86
CA ASP A 46 -45.99 36.93 54.41
C ASP A 46 -47.32 36.23 54.12
N ALA A 47 -47.71 35.31 55.01
CA ALA A 47 -48.84 34.41 54.85
C ALA A 47 -49.86 34.53 56.01
N CYS A 48 -50.15 35.75 56.45
CA CYS A 48 -50.98 36.03 57.63
C CYS A 48 -52.43 36.45 57.31
N ALA A 49 -53.40 35.84 58.00
CA ALA A 49 -54.79 36.32 58.07
C ALA A 49 -54.95 37.37 59.18
N SER A 50 -55.73 38.43 58.94
CA SER A 50 -55.86 39.58 59.85
C SER A 50 -56.86 39.41 61.00
N ASP A 51 -57.86 38.52 60.86
CA ASP A 51 -59.09 38.58 61.67
C ASP A 51 -59.45 37.26 62.37
N ILE A 52 -58.64 36.84 63.35
CA ILE A 52 -58.99 35.78 64.33
C ILE A 52 -58.91 36.30 65.77
N GLY A 53 -59.65 37.38 66.06
CA GLY A 53 -59.71 37.96 67.39
C GLY A 53 -58.39 38.63 67.82
N THR A 54 -57.82 38.22 68.96
CA THR A 54 -56.62 38.87 69.54
C THR A 54 -55.29 38.28 69.08
N ALA A 55 -55.31 37.29 68.17
CA ALA A 55 -54.13 36.63 67.62
C ALA A 55 -54.21 36.56 66.09
N GLN A 56 -53.05 36.74 65.45
CA GLN A 56 -52.90 36.65 64.00
C GLN A 56 -52.31 35.26 63.68
N MET A 57 -52.92 34.54 62.75
CA MET A 57 -52.48 33.20 62.33
C MET A 57 -51.79 33.31 60.97
N CYS A 58 -50.64 32.64 60.83
CA CYS A 58 -49.85 32.67 59.61
C CYS A 58 -49.29 31.29 59.28
N PHE A 59 -49.11 30.98 58.00
CA PHE A 59 -48.36 29.80 57.59
C PHE A 59 -46.85 30.04 57.76
N LYS A 60 -46.14 29.02 58.22
CA LYS A 60 -44.67 28.95 58.33
C LYS A 60 -44.07 28.26 57.11
N SER A 61 -44.75 27.23 56.63
CA SER A 61 -44.41 26.51 55.40
C SER A 61 -45.65 25.88 54.78
N ILE A 62 -45.59 25.60 53.48
CA ILE A 62 -46.58 24.82 52.73
C ILE A 62 -45.81 23.72 52.00
N ASN A 63 -46.06 22.46 52.35
CA ASN A 63 -45.64 21.34 51.51
C ASN A 63 -46.72 21.05 50.46
N ILE A 64 -46.31 20.80 49.23
CA ILE A 64 -47.17 20.35 48.13
C ILE A 64 -46.77 18.90 47.85
N ASN A 65 -47.71 17.96 48.05
CA ASN A 65 -47.41 16.52 47.92
C ASN A 65 -47.82 15.95 46.55
N SER A 66 -48.62 16.68 45.76
CA SER A 66 -48.94 16.35 44.37
C SER A 66 -49.63 17.52 43.65
N ILE A 67 -49.44 17.59 42.34
CA ILE A 67 -50.11 18.54 41.43
C ILE A 67 -50.79 17.76 40.31
N GLU A 68 -52.09 17.97 40.14
CA GLU A 68 -52.89 17.45 39.04
C GLU A 68 -53.19 18.58 38.06
N LEU A 69 -52.42 18.65 36.97
CA LEU A 69 -52.68 19.58 35.88
C LEU A 69 -53.92 19.15 35.07
N GLY A 70 -54.53 20.14 34.42
CA GLY A 70 -55.58 19.95 33.43
C GLY A 70 -55.09 20.33 32.03
N GLU A 71 -55.98 20.92 31.23
CA GLU A 71 -55.63 21.40 29.89
C GLU A 71 -54.56 22.50 29.96
N LEU A 72 -53.46 22.31 29.23
CA LEU A 72 -52.43 23.31 28.99
C LEU A 72 -52.56 23.78 27.53
N THR A 73 -52.63 25.10 27.31
CA THR A 73 -52.75 25.68 25.96
C THR A 73 -51.81 26.84 25.76
N THR A 74 -51.14 26.86 24.61
CA THR A 74 -50.12 27.86 24.28
C THR A 74 -50.60 28.70 23.10
N THR A 75 -50.41 30.02 23.19
CA THR A 75 -50.83 30.97 22.15
C THR A 75 -49.80 32.08 21.98
N GLU A 76 -49.30 32.21 20.76
CA GLU A 76 -48.50 33.36 20.31
C GLU A 76 -49.39 34.48 19.77
N ASP A 77 -48.88 35.72 19.78
CA ASP A 77 -49.53 36.85 19.11
C ASP A 77 -49.42 36.78 17.58
N ASN A 78 -48.29 36.28 17.06
CA ASN A 78 -48.03 36.15 15.63
C ASN A 78 -46.93 35.14 15.31
N VAL A 79 -47.30 33.97 14.80
CA VAL A 79 -46.41 32.87 14.35
C VAL A 79 -45.22 33.33 13.47
N THR A 80 -45.35 34.42 12.71
CA THR A 80 -44.28 34.91 11.81
C THR A 80 -43.27 35.87 12.46
N ASN A 81 -43.59 36.44 13.63
CA ASN A 81 -42.72 37.36 14.37
C ASN A 81 -43.27 37.54 15.81
N PRO A 82 -43.28 36.49 16.65
CA PRO A 82 -44.04 36.49 17.91
C PRO A 82 -43.39 37.42 18.94
N GLN A 83 -44.09 38.47 19.34
CA GLN A 83 -43.64 39.44 20.34
C GLN A 83 -43.99 39.01 21.77
N SER A 84 -45.02 38.17 21.92
CA SER A 84 -45.48 37.66 23.22
C SER A 84 -45.90 36.19 23.13
N LEU A 85 -45.33 35.33 23.97
CA LEU A 85 -45.75 33.93 24.13
C LEU A 85 -46.62 33.81 25.39
N THR A 86 -47.88 33.40 25.25
CA THR A 86 -48.78 33.17 26.40
C THR A 86 -49.03 31.68 26.60
N VAL A 87 -48.73 31.19 27.81
CA VAL A 87 -48.94 29.81 28.26
C VAL A 87 -50.07 29.79 29.30
N ASN A 88 -51.18 29.15 28.98
CA ASN A 88 -52.33 29.01 29.88
C ASN A 88 -52.34 27.59 30.47
N VAL A 89 -52.12 27.48 31.78
CA VAL A 89 -52.09 26.23 32.53
C VAL A 89 -53.36 26.14 33.38
N GLY A 90 -54.22 25.17 33.07
CA GLY A 90 -55.26 24.71 34.00
C GLY A 90 -54.65 23.79 35.05
N VAL A 91 -55.01 24.00 36.33
CA VAL A 91 -54.69 23.07 37.42
C VAL A 91 -56.00 22.54 38.00
N ASN A 92 -56.21 21.23 37.84
CA ASN A 92 -57.42 20.54 38.29
C ASN A 92 -57.43 20.46 39.83
N SER A 93 -56.33 20.00 40.42
CA SER A 93 -56.14 19.99 41.86
C SER A 93 -54.67 20.12 42.29
N ILE A 94 -54.44 20.70 43.47
CA ILE A 94 -53.16 20.68 44.21
C ILE A 94 -53.47 20.16 45.60
N TYR A 95 -52.79 19.09 46.05
CA TYR A 95 -52.84 18.68 47.45
C TYR A 95 -51.69 19.36 48.21
N ALA A 96 -52.05 20.13 49.23
CA ALA A 96 -51.11 20.90 50.04
C ALA A 96 -51.32 20.70 51.55
N LYS A 97 -50.22 20.80 52.30
CA LYS A 97 -50.17 20.68 53.75
C LYS A 97 -49.35 21.82 54.34
N ALA A 98 -50.01 22.78 54.97
CA ALA A 98 -49.39 23.95 55.57
C ALA A 98 -49.14 23.79 57.08
N VAL A 99 -47.94 24.10 57.55
CA VAL A 99 -47.64 24.23 58.99
C VAL A 99 -47.87 25.67 59.41
N PHE A 100 -48.51 25.91 60.56
CA PHE A 100 -48.89 27.26 60.99
C PHE A 100 -48.49 27.61 62.42
N TRP A 101 -48.23 28.91 62.63
CA TRP A 101 -47.92 29.53 63.92
C TRP A 101 -48.89 30.67 64.25
N LEU A 102 -48.91 31.08 65.52
CA LEU A 102 -49.58 32.29 65.99
C LEU A 102 -48.55 33.39 66.22
N TYR A 103 -48.81 34.57 65.66
CA TYR A 103 -47.90 35.73 65.60
C TYR A 103 -47.47 36.32 66.97
N LYS A 104 -47.94 35.78 68.10
CA LYS A 104 -47.67 36.31 69.44
C LYS A 104 -46.97 35.30 70.37
N ASP A 105 -45.74 35.68 70.73
CA ASP A 105 -44.95 35.25 71.88
C ASP A 105 -44.36 33.82 71.92
N THR A 106 -44.52 32.97 70.89
CA THR A 106 -43.70 31.75 70.72
C THR A 106 -43.49 31.34 69.25
N ASP A 107 -42.26 30.93 68.90
CA ASP A 107 -41.95 30.16 67.66
C ASP A 107 -42.43 28.69 67.72
N ALA A 108 -43.47 28.42 68.51
CA ALA A 108 -44.09 27.11 68.60
C ALA A 108 -45.06 26.92 67.42
N GLU A 109 -44.86 25.84 66.68
CA GLU A 109 -45.81 25.39 65.67
C GLU A 109 -47.10 24.96 66.38
N VAL A 110 -48.25 25.43 65.89
CA VAL A 110 -49.55 25.24 66.56
C VAL A 110 -50.31 24.07 65.94
N GLY A 111 -50.10 23.82 64.66
CA GLY A 111 -50.73 22.74 63.94
C GLY A 111 -50.41 22.72 62.45
N GLU A 112 -51.13 21.84 61.75
CA GLU A 112 -51.06 21.64 60.31
C GLU A 112 -52.46 21.83 59.71
N MET A 113 -52.51 22.23 58.44
CA MET A 113 -53.73 22.31 57.65
C MET A 113 -53.49 21.62 56.31
N GLU A 114 -54.14 20.48 56.11
CA GLU A 114 -54.21 19.78 54.84
C GLU A 114 -55.40 20.32 54.06
N PHE A 115 -55.22 20.62 52.77
CA PHE A 115 -56.28 21.13 51.90
C PHE A 115 -56.01 20.81 50.43
N VAL A 116 -57.07 20.69 49.65
CA VAL A 116 -57.01 20.55 48.20
C VAL A 116 -57.46 21.85 47.54
N VAL A 117 -56.58 22.48 46.77
CA VAL A 117 -56.90 23.66 45.96
C VAL A 117 -57.35 23.21 44.58
N LYS A 118 -58.49 23.68 44.08
CA LYS A 118 -59.01 23.33 42.73
C LYS A 118 -59.34 24.55 41.89
N ASN A 119 -59.53 24.31 40.59
CA ASN A 119 -59.97 25.28 39.59
C ASN A 119 -59.02 26.48 39.40
N ILE A 120 -57.72 26.30 39.65
CA ILE A 120 -56.73 27.34 39.41
C ILE A 120 -56.49 27.41 37.90
N LYS A 121 -56.48 28.63 37.35
CA LYS A 121 -56.02 28.89 35.98
C LYS A 121 -54.92 29.93 36.03
N VAL A 122 -53.74 29.56 35.55
CA VAL A 122 -52.56 30.42 35.51
C VAL A 122 -52.28 30.76 34.05
N SER A 123 -52.07 32.02 33.73
CA SER A 123 -51.63 32.48 32.41
C SER A 123 -50.30 33.22 32.55
N ILE A 124 -49.26 32.64 31.96
CA ILE A 124 -47.88 33.15 31.95
C ILE A 124 -47.64 33.77 30.57
N THR A 125 -47.47 35.09 30.50
CA THR A 125 -47.07 35.78 29.27
C THR A 125 -45.58 36.14 29.34
N LEU A 126 -44.85 35.84 28.27
CA LEU A 126 -43.44 36.20 28.05
C LEU A 126 -43.37 37.20 26.90
N ASP A 127 -43.16 38.48 27.22
CA ASP A 127 -42.97 39.57 26.24
C ASP A 127 -41.47 39.77 25.94
N PHE A 128 -41.11 39.89 24.66
CA PHE A 128 -39.72 39.98 24.21
C PHE A 128 -39.34 41.40 23.76
N GLU A 129 -38.53 42.11 24.57
CA GLU A 129 -37.92 43.39 24.17
C GLU A 129 -36.73 43.11 23.24
N THR A 130 -36.69 43.79 22.09
CA THR A 130 -35.64 43.62 21.07
C THR A 130 -34.80 44.88 20.87
N GLU A 131 -33.53 44.72 20.51
CA GLU A 131 -32.67 45.80 20.01
C GLU A 131 -32.21 45.57 18.57
N GLU A 132 -32.11 46.65 17.79
CA GLU A 132 -31.55 46.64 16.43
C GLU A 132 -30.02 46.78 16.51
N TYR A 133 -29.31 45.78 15.99
CA TYR A 133 -27.85 45.74 15.93
C TYR A 133 -27.39 45.43 14.50
N LEU A 134 -26.77 46.40 13.84
CA LEU A 134 -26.24 46.30 12.47
C LEU A 134 -27.25 45.73 11.44
N GLY A 135 -28.54 46.04 11.60
CA GLY A 135 -29.64 45.60 10.72
C GLY A 135 -30.34 44.31 11.15
N TYR A 136 -29.93 43.69 12.26
CA TYR A 136 -30.57 42.50 12.85
C TYR A 136 -31.34 42.88 14.12
N ASN A 137 -32.49 42.26 14.36
CA ASN A 137 -33.29 42.45 15.59
C ASN A 137 -33.07 41.26 16.52
N ILE A 138 -32.41 41.48 17.66
CA ILE A 138 -32.07 40.45 18.65
C ILE A 138 -32.85 40.67 19.95
N VAL A 139 -33.17 39.60 20.70
CA VAL A 139 -33.85 39.72 22.01
C VAL A 139 -32.87 40.31 23.02
N LYS A 140 -33.20 41.49 23.53
CA LYS A 140 -32.41 42.19 24.54
C LYS A 140 -32.76 41.75 25.96
N LYS A 141 -34.06 41.55 26.20
CA LYS A 141 -34.63 41.31 27.52
C LYS A 141 -35.97 40.60 27.40
N VAL A 142 -36.30 39.76 28.37
CA VAL A 142 -37.63 39.15 28.50
C VAL A 142 -38.36 39.74 29.70
N PHE A 143 -39.67 39.95 29.54
CA PHE A 143 -40.59 40.33 30.59
C PHE A 143 -41.67 39.26 30.76
N THR A 144 -41.64 38.61 31.92
CA THR A 144 -42.57 37.57 32.36
C THR A 144 -43.65 38.24 33.19
N LYS A 145 -44.89 37.87 32.93
CA LYS A 145 -46.05 38.28 33.70
C LYS A 145 -46.93 37.07 33.96
N ILE A 146 -47.17 36.76 35.23
CA ILE A 146 -47.99 35.64 35.66
C ILE A 146 -49.31 36.17 36.21
N THR A 147 -50.41 35.71 35.65
CA THR A 147 -51.75 36.06 36.10
C THR A 147 -52.51 34.81 36.54
N VAL A 148 -53.16 34.87 37.70
CA VAL A 148 -54.03 33.82 38.20
C VAL A 148 -55.47 34.32 38.10
N TYR A 149 -56.35 33.56 37.47
CA TYR A 149 -57.75 33.96 37.28
C TYR A 149 -58.64 33.53 38.46
N ASP A 150 -59.65 34.35 38.77
CA ASP A 150 -60.64 34.07 39.80
C ASP A 150 -61.41 32.77 39.52
N GLY A 151 -61.61 31.97 40.56
CA GLY A 151 -62.27 30.65 40.48
C GLY A 151 -61.74 29.60 41.45
N ILE A 152 -60.66 29.90 42.18
CA ILE A 152 -60.05 29.03 43.18
C ILE A 152 -61.09 28.56 44.20
N SER A 153 -61.13 27.25 44.45
CA SER A 153 -62.04 26.62 45.42
C SER A 153 -61.30 25.60 46.28
N PHE A 154 -61.52 25.64 47.60
CA PHE A 154 -60.88 24.72 48.55
C PHE A 154 -61.80 23.53 48.88
N GLU A 155 -61.25 22.33 48.80
CA GLU A 155 -61.89 21.06 49.18
C GLU A 155 -61.06 20.32 50.24
N ASN A 156 -61.70 19.38 50.95
CA ASN A 156 -61.06 18.46 51.91
C ASN A 156 -60.17 19.14 52.96
N VAL A 157 -60.54 20.34 53.41
CA VAL A 157 -59.79 21.12 54.40
C VAL A 157 -59.85 20.45 55.77
N VAL A 158 -58.71 19.95 56.25
CA VAL A 158 -58.55 19.27 57.55
C VAL A 158 -57.48 19.99 58.35
N CYS A 159 -57.83 20.50 59.53
CA CYS A 159 -56.88 21.10 60.46
C CYS A 159 -56.60 20.17 61.66
N THR A 160 -55.32 19.91 61.89
CA THR A 160 -54.77 19.20 63.05
C THR A 160 -54.00 20.21 63.92
N CYS A 161 -54.16 20.15 65.24
CA CYS A 161 -53.29 20.88 66.17
C CYS A 161 -52.34 19.89 66.84
N TYR A 162 -51.14 20.36 67.20
CA TYR A 162 -50.20 19.56 67.99
C TYR A 162 -50.54 19.66 69.48
N ASP A 163 -50.69 18.51 70.16
CA ASP A 163 -51.01 18.45 71.60
C ASP A 163 -49.81 18.89 72.45
N GLY A 164 -49.80 20.15 72.91
CA GLY A 164 -48.77 20.64 73.85
C GLY A 164 -48.66 22.16 74.07
N GLY A 165 -49.35 23.00 73.29
CA GLY A 165 -49.25 24.46 73.40
C GLY A 165 -49.78 25.04 74.72
N PHE A 166 -49.12 26.08 75.25
CA PHE A 166 -49.46 26.71 76.55
C PHE A 166 -50.76 27.56 76.54
N PHE A 167 -51.51 27.59 75.43
CA PHE A 167 -52.73 28.38 75.25
C PHE A 167 -53.93 27.52 74.82
N THR A 168 -54.64 26.98 75.81
CA THR A 168 -56.09 26.66 75.84
C THR A 168 -56.71 25.88 74.66
N ASP A 169 -57.33 24.72 74.96
CA ASP A 169 -58.16 23.93 74.04
C ASP A 169 -59.15 24.74 73.18
N HIS A 170 -59.67 25.85 73.71
CA HIS A 170 -60.75 26.61 73.09
C HIS A 170 -60.45 27.12 71.67
N THR A 171 -59.21 27.50 71.34
CA THR A 171 -58.86 28.00 69.99
C THR A 171 -58.82 26.88 68.97
N CYS A 172 -58.06 25.81 69.24
CA CYS A 172 -58.02 24.63 68.39
C CYS A 172 -59.38 23.93 68.29
N TRP A 173 -60.17 23.88 69.37
CA TRP A 173 -61.54 23.36 69.33
C TRP A 173 -62.46 24.20 68.43
N TRP A 174 -62.33 25.53 68.43
CA TRP A 174 -63.09 26.40 67.54
C TRP A 174 -62.75 26.12 66.07
N ILE A 175 -61.46 26.17 65.71
CA ILE A 175 -60.97 25.93 64.34
C ILE A 175 -61.39 24.55 63.85
N LYS A 176 -61.26 23.51 64.69
CA LYS A 176 -61.61 22.12 64.39
C LYS A 176 -63.12 21.85 64.32
N THR A 177 -63.96 22.80 64.70
CA THR A 177 -65.44 22.69 64.67
C THR A 177 -66.09 23.52 63.55
N THR A 178 -65.38 24.44 62.90
CA THR A 178 -65.95 25.34 61.88
C THR A 178 -65.14 25.37 60.58
N VAL A 179 -65.47 24.45 59.66
CA VAL A 179 -64.92 24.38 58.29
C VAL A 179 -65.07 25.72 57.54
N ASP A 180 -66.17 26.43 57.73
CA ASP A 180 -66.42 27.75 57.13
C ASP A 180 -65.35 28.80 57.51
N ILE A 181 -64.78 28.70 58.72
CA ILE A 181 -63.70 29.60 59.17
C ILE A 181 -62.36 29.17 58.54
N ALA A 182 -62.10 27.86 58.42
CA ALA A 182 -60.89 27.38 57.73
C ALA A 182 -60.87 27.78 56.25
N ASN A 183 -62.02 27.69 55.56
CA ASN A 183 -62.18 28.16 54.18
C ASN A 183 -61.93 29.67 54.07
N GLY A 184 -62.58 30.50 54.89
CA GLY A 184 -62.39 31.96 54.87
C GLY A 184 -60.95 32.41 55.20
N LEU A 185 -60.17 31.58 55.91
CA LEU A 185 -58.74 31.80 56.13
C LEU A 185 -57.91 31.46 54.89
N LEU A 186 -58.20 30.36 54.20
CA LEU A 186 -57.56 30.02 52.93
C LEU A 186 -57.86 31.08 51.86
N ASP A 187 -59.11 31.53 51.75
CA ASP A 187 -59.55 32.66 50.90
C ASP A 187 -58.77 33.96 51.18
N THR A 188 -58.23 34.14 52.39
CA THR A 188 -57.50 35.35 52.82
C THR A 188 -55.98 35.21 52.76
N ILE A 189 -55.44 33.99 52.94
CA ILE A 189 -53.99 33.73 52.99
C ILE A 189 -53.46 33.30 51.62
N VAL A 190 -54.13 32.36 50.94
CA VAL A 190 -53.60 31.74 49.72
C VAL A 190 -53.42 32.76 48.59
N PRO A 191 -54.32 33.73 48.34
CA PRO A 191 -54.08 34.77 47.34
C PRO A 191 -52.86 35.64 47.63
N LYS A 192 -52.54 35.93 48.89
CA LYS A 192 -51.34 36.71 49.28
C LYS A 192 -50.06 35.91 49.08
N VAL A 193 -50.10 34.61 49.40
CA VAL A 193 -48.98 33.70 49.14
C VAL A 193 -48.74 33.58 47.64
N LEU A 194 -49.80 33.45 46.84
CA LEU A 194 -49.70 33.45 45.38
C LEU A 194 -49.10 34.77 44.86
N GLU A 195 -49.65 35.93 45.23
CA GLU A 195 -49.15 37.25 44.80
C GLU A 195 -47.66 37.44 45.16
N SER A 196 -47.27 37.12 46.39
CA SER A 196 -45.88 37.20 46.89
C SER A 196 -44.91 36.25 46.17
N GLN A 197 -45.30 34.99 45.95
CA GLN A 197 -44.44 34.03 45.28
C GLN A 197 -44.37 34.27 43.76
N MET A 198 -45.46 34.72 43.12
CA MET A 198 -45.45 35.01 41.68
C MET A 198 -44.51 36.15 41.33
N SER A 199 -44.42 37.23 42.13
CA SER A 199 -43.43 38.30 41.86
C SER A 199 -41.98 37.81 41.96
N ASN A 200 -41.69 36.90 42.89
CA ASN A 200 -40.35 36.30 43.03
C ASN A 200 -40.01 35.38 41.84
N ILE A 201 -41.02 34.65 41.33
CA ILE A 201 -40.89 33.79 40.15
C ILE A 201 -40.70 34.66 38.90
N GLU A 202 -41.49 35.71 38.70
CA GLU A 202 -41.34 36.68 37.60
C GLU A 202 -39.93 37.27 37.56
N GLU A 203 -39.44 37.85 38.67
CA GLU A 203 -38.11 38.46 38.72
C GLU A 203 -37.00 37.43 38.41
N SER A 204 -37.13 36.21 38.93
CA SER A 204 -36.15 35.13 38.72
C SER A 204 -36.15 34.61 37.27
N VAL A 205 -37.33 34.42 36.67
CA VAL A 205 -37.48 33.97 35.27
C VAL A 205 -36.99 35.06 34.31
N ASN A 206 -37.31 36.33 34.60
CA ASN A 206 -36.82 37.49 33.86
C ASN A 206 -35.30 37.55 33.84
N THR A 207 -34.68 37.36 35.02
CA THR A 207 -33.21 37.36 35.15
C THR A 207 -32.60 36.21 34.37
N ALA A 208 -33.05 34.97 34.60
CA ALA A 208 -32.52 33.78 33.94
C ALA A 208 -32.63 33.83 32.41
N LEU A 209 -33.79 34.23 31.87
CA LEU A 209 -33.98 34.37 30.42
C LEU A 209 -33.16 35.52 29.83
N THR A 210 -33.11 36.67 30.50
CA THR A 210 -32.37 37.83 30.01
C THR A 210 -30.87 37.54 29.99
N ASP A 211 -30.32 36.95 31.05
CA ASP A 211 -28.90 36.59 31.12
C ASP A 211 -28.53 35.54 30.05
N LEU A 212 -29.43 34.59 29.75
CA LEU A 212 -29.25 33.62 28.66
C LEU A 212 -29.21 34.31 27.29
N PHE A 213 -30.20 35.16 26.97
CA PHE A 213 -30.22 35.87 25.68
C PHE A 213 -29.06 36.86 25.55
N VAL A 214 -28.68 37.56 26.62
CA VAL A 214 -27.51 38.47 26.63
C VAL A 214 -26.21 37.69 26.41
N ASN A 215 -26.01 36.55 27.08
CA ASN A 215 -24.85 35.69 26.88
C ASN A 215 -24.76 35.19 25.42
N VAL A 216 -25.86 34.68 24.86
CA VAL A 216 -25.93 34.25 23.45
C VAL A 216 -25.63 35.41 22.49
N ASN A 217 -26.22 36.57 22.71
CA ASN A 217 -26.02 37.74 21.88
C ASN A 217 -24.56 38.24 21.92
N ASP A 218 -24.00 38.40 23.12
CA ASP A 218 -22.72 39.10 23.30
C ASP A 218 -21.50 38.20 23.03
N ASN A 219 -21.58 36.88 23.25
CA ASN A 219 -20.48 35.94 23.02
C ASN A 219 -20.52 35.18 21.68
N TYR A 220 -21.68 35.07 21.03
CA TYR A 220 -21.86 34.22 19.84
C TYR A 220 -22.52 34.93 18.64
N ILE A 221 -23.04 36.15 18.79
CA ILE A 221 -23.73 36.86 17.70
C ILE A 221 -23.05 38.19 17.38
N LYS A 222 -23.05 39.16 18.31
CA LYS A 222 -22.53 40.52 18.09
C LYS A 222 -21.07 40.55 17.60
N PRO A 223 -20.13 39.70 18.09
CA PRO A 223 -18.74 39.70 17.59
C PRO A 223 -18.60 39.24 16.13
N TYR A 224 -19.62 38.62 15.56
CA TYR A 224 -19.58 37.94 14.25
C TYR A 224 -20.50 38.59 13.20
N ILE A 225 -21.22 39.67 13.56
CA ILE A 225 -21.99 40.48 12.60
C ILE A 225 -21.08 41.55 11.99
N GLY A 226 -20.84 41.47 10.68
CA GLY A 226 -20.20 42.52 9.88
C GLY A 226 -19.08 42.00 8.98
N ASN A 227 -18.20 41.15 9.54
CA ASN A 227 -17.27 40.23 8.87
C ASN A 227 -16.51 39.43 9.95
N LEU A 228 -15.91 38.29 9.58
CA LEU A 228 -14.90 37.62 10.42
C LEU A 228 -13.49 38.08 10.00
N ASP A 229 -12.79 38.75 10.90
CA ASP A 229 -11.35 38.99 10.76
C ASP A 229 -10.57 37.71 11.15
N PRO A 230 -9.62 37.22 10.33
CA PRO A 230 -8.80 36.05 10.68
C PRO A 230 -7.97 36.23 11.97
N GLN A 231 -7.91 35.18 12.79
CA GLN A 231 -7.02 35.11 13.94
C GLN A 231 -5.56 35.11 13.47
N TYR A 232 -4.76 36.07 13.96
CA TYR A 232 -3.33 36.11 13.68
C TYR A 232 -2.57 35.05 14.49
N ILE A 233 -2.04 34.04 13.80
CA ILE A 233 -1.18 32.99 14.36
C ILE A 233 0.25 33.26 13.84
N PRO A 234 1.24 33.58 14.71
CA PRO A 234 2.59 33.92 14.26
C PRO A 234 3.37 32.70 13.76
N VAL A 235 4.01 32.84 12.60
CA VAL A 235 4.91 31.83 12.00
C VAL A 235 6.37 32.14 12.39
N PRO A 236 7.17 31.16 12.86
CA PRO A 236 8.61 31.35 13.12
C PRO A 236 9.44 31.51 11.83
N GLU A 237 10.63 32.09 11.96
CA GLU A 237 11.62 32.13 10.86
C GLU A 237 12.12 30.72 10.51
N GLY A 238 12.40 30.46 9.21
CA GLY A 238 12.94 29.17 8.73
C GLY A 238 11.88 28.10 8.38
N MET A 239 10.63 28.51 8.14
CA MET A 239 9.55 27.61 7.71
C MET A 239 9.45 27.51 6.18
N MET A 240 9.11 26.31 5.69
CA MET A 240 8.87 26.02 4.28
C MET A 240 7.73 26.88 3.69
N ASN A 241 7.82 27.20 2.39
CA ASN A 241 6.68 27.70 1.63
C ASN A 241 5.81 26.52 1.17
N ILE A 242 4.66 26.32 1.82
CA ILE A 242 3.76 25.21 1.49
C ILE A 242 2.96 25.46 0.20
N THR A 243 2.88 26.72 -0.26
CA THR A 243 2.16 27.10 -1.50
C THR A 243 2.91 26.71 -2.78
N GLU A 244 4.21 26.38 -2.66
CA GLU A 244 5.08 25.89 -3.75
C GLU A 244 5.37 24.37 -3.62
N SER A 245 4.68 23.66 -2.72
CA SER A 245 4.86 22.22 -2.49
C SER A 245 4.02 21.35 -3.44
N SER A 246 4.67 20.47 -4.19
CA SER A 246 4.02 19.49 -5.07
C SER A 246 3.13 18.49 -4.32
N MET A 247 3.39 18.23 -3.04
CA MET A 247 2.51 17.40 -2.21
C MET A 247 1.16 18.07 -1.93
N PHE A 248 1.15 19.36 -1.57
CA PHE A 248 -0.11 20.06 -1.30
C PHE A 248 -0.90 20.35 -2.59
N ASP A 249 -0.22 20.60 -3.71
CA ASP A 249 -0.87 20.70 -5.03
C ASP A 249 -1.50 19.37 -5.49
N MET A 250 -0.83 18.24 -5.27
CA MET A 250 -1.39 16.91 -5.50
C MET A 250 -2.65 16.67 -4.64
N ILE A 251 -2.65 17.09 -3.38
CA ILE A 251 -3.82 16.99 -2.49
C ILE A 251 -4.95 17.92 -2.97
N SER A 252 -4.64 19.17 -3.34
CA SER A 252 -5.58 20.13 -3.93
C SER A 252 -6.23 19.59 -5.22
N TRP A 253 -5.45 18.96 -6.11
CA TRP A 253 -5.97 18.28 -7.28
C TRP A 253 -6.89 17.11 -6.89
N ALA A 254 -6.47 16.26 -5.95
CA ALA A 254 -7.26 15.10 -5.54
C ALA A 254 -8.59 15.50 -4.88
N THR A 255 -8.60 16.50 -4.01
CA THR A 255 -9.82 16.97 -3.33
C THR A 255 -10.77 17.71 -4.27
N THR A 256 -10.26 18.41 -5.29
CA THR A 256 -11.10 19.27 -6.16
C THR A 256 -11.48 18.62 -7.47
N TYR A 257 -10.55 17.97 -8.17
CA TYR A 257 -10.83 17.34 -9.45
C TYR A 257 -11.36 15.92 -9.26
N LEU A 258 -10.70 15.11 -8.42
CA LEU A 258 -11.06 13.71 -8.25
C LEU A 258 -12.26 13.53 -7.31
N LEU A 259 -12.29 14.21 -6.15
CA LEU A 259 -13.45 14.20 -5.23
C LEU A 259 -14.47 15.32 -5.53
N GLY A 260 -14.05 16.55 -5.82
CA GLY A 260 -14.97 17.67 -6.12
C GLY A 260 -15.55 17.69 -7.54
N GLY A 261 -14.92 17.00 -8.49
CA GLY A 261 -15.30 17.00 -9.90
C GLY A 261 -16.30 15.90 -10.26
N ASN A 262 -16.86 15.99 -11.47
CA ASN A 262 -17.73 14.95 -12.03
C ASN A 262 -16.92 13.74 -12.55
N THR A 263 -16.14 13.11 -11.68
CA THR A 263 -15.48 11.81 -11.92
C THR A 263 -16.29 10.70 -11.26
N SER A 264 -15.97 9.43 -11.53
CA SER A 264 -16.56 8.28 -10.85
C SER A 264 -16.19 8.19 -9.34
N LEU A 265 -15.12 8.87 -8.92
CA LEU A 265 -14.72 9.10 -7.52
C LEU A 265 -15.25 10.45 -6.96
N GLY A 266 -15.97 11.22 -7.76
CA GLY A 266 -16.58 12.48 -7.32
C GLY A 266 -17.56 12.23 -6.18
N LEU A 267 -17.55 13.08 -5.16
CA LEU A 267 -18.28 12.90 -3.90
C LEU A 267 -19.79 12.67 -4.14
N ASN A 268 -20.40 13.41 -5.06
CA ASN A 268 -21.80 13.19 -5.45
C ASN A 268 -22.04 11.80 -6.06
N ASN A 269 -21.12 11.32 -6.91
CA ASN A 269 -21.21 10.02 -7.56
C ASN A 269 -20.92 8.88 -6.58
N LEU A 270 -19.98 9.05 -5.64
CA LEU A 270 -19.75 8.13 -4.52
C LEU A 270 -20.96 8.04 -3.59
N ILE A 271 -21.53 9.17 -3.17
CA ILE A 271 -22.73 9.19 -2.33
C ILE A 271 -23.91 8.56 -3.08
N ASN A 272 -24.13 8.89 -4.35
CA ASN A 272 -25.15 8.22 -5.16
C ASN A 272 -24.93 6.70 -5.21
N ARG A 273 -23.70 6.25 -5.44
CA ARG A 273 -23.33 4.82 -5.47
C ARG A 273 -23.60 4.11 -4.14
N PHE A 274 -23.15 4.67 -3.02
CA PHE A 274 -23.38 4.12 -1.67
C PHE A 274 -24.85 4.22 -1.20
N THR A 275 -25.64 5.15 -1.75
CA THR A 275 -27.05 5.39 -1.35
C THR A 275 -28.07 4.91 -2.40
N GLN A 276 -27.66 4.05 -3.34
CA GLN A 276 -28.52 3.49 -4.40
C GLN A 276 -29.25 4.58 -5.23
N ASN A 277 -28.53 5.67 -5.55
CA ASN A 277 -28.97 6.89 -6.23
C ASN A 277 -30.05 7.71 -5.50
N THR A 278 -30.25 7.51 -4.19
CA THR A 278 -31.19 8.32 -3.39
C THR A 278 -30.59 9.64 -2.89
N GLY A 279 -29.29 9.67 -2.60
CA GLY A 279 -28.63 10.80 -1.93
C GLY A 279 -28.85 10.84 -0.41
N ASN A 280 -29.38 9.75 0.17
CA ASN A 280 -29.85 9.69 1.55
C ASN A 280 -29.07 8.64 2.37
N ILE A 281 -28.59 9.03 3.55
CA ILE A 281 -28.04 8.12 4.56
C ILE A 281 -29.10 7.95 5.65
N VAL A 282 -29.71 6.76 5.71
CA VAL A 282 -30.80 6.39 6.63
C VAL A 282 -30.31 5.30 7.60
N VAL A 283 -30.61 5.47 8.89
CA VAL A 283 -30.27 4.58 10.00
C VAL A 283 -31.47 4.50 10.95
N GLY A 284 -31.81 3.31 11.45
CA GLY A 284 -32.92 3.10 12.39
C GLY A 284 -34.30 2.91 11.74
N SER A 285 -34.36 2.74 10.41
CA SER A 285 -35.60 2.47 9.67
C SER A 285 -35.96 0.98 9.59
N ASN A 286 -35.17 0.09 10.22
CA ASN A 286 -35.30 -1.38 10.32
C ASN A 286 -35.22 -2.18 9.00
N ASN A 287 -35.73 -1.66 7.88
CA ASN A 287 -35.75 -2.33 6.57
C ASN A 287 -35.20 -1.48 5.41
N ASN A 288 -35.00 -0.17 5.61
CA ASN A 288 -34.60 0.79 4.57
C ASN A 288 -33.29 1.51 4.91
N ASP A 289 -32.47 0.91 5.78
CA ASP A 289 -31.23 1.51 6.28
C ASP A 289 -30.15 1.41 5.21
N THR A 290 -29.42 2.51 4.96
CA THR A 290 -28.38 2.61 3.93
C THR A 290 -27.22 1.64 4.20
N PHE A 291 -26.91 1.41 5.49
CA PHE A 291 -25.88 0.49 5.94
C PHE A 291 -26.42 -0.38 7.08
N SER A 292 -27.22 -1.39 6.73
CA SER A 292 -27.95 -2.23 7.71
C SER A 292 -27.04 -2.94 8.72
N GLU A 293 -25.82 -3.34 8.35
CA GLU A 293 -24.86 -3.95 9.29
C GLU A 293 -24.23 -2.94 10.25
N LEU A 294 -24.06 -1.68 9.85
CA LEU A 294 -23.45 -0.61 10.66
C LEU A 294 -24.47 0.15 11.52
N SER A 295 -25.75 0.08 11.17
CA SER A 295 -26.81 0.85 11.82
C SER A 295 -26.91 0.66 13.34
N PRO A 296 -26.75 -0.56 13.91
CA PRO A 296 -26.72 -0.73 15.37
C PRO A 296 -25.54 -0.02 16.04
N LEU A 297 -24.36 -0.05 15.42
CA LEU A 297 -23.15 0.61 15.94
C LEU A 297 -23.25 2.14 15.85
N ILE A 298 -23.87 2.66 14.78
CA ILE A 298 -24.12 4.11 14.62
C ILE A 298 -25.12 4.59 15.68
N VAL A 299 -26.17 3.81 15.98
CA VAL A 299 -27.09 4.10 17.08
C VAL A 299 -26.37 4.07 18.43
N GLU A 300 -25.59 3.02 18.73
CA GLU A 300 -24.83 2.89 19.99
C GLU A 300 -23.87 4.08 20.21
N LEU A 301 -23.09 4.46 19.18
CA LEU A 301 -22.17 5.62 19.22
C LEU A 301 -22.89 6.98 19.33
N LEU A 302 -24.19 7.02 19.08
CA LEU A 302 -25.06 8.19 19.24
C LEU A 302 -26.00 8.04 20.46
N THR A 303 -25.65 7.17 21.41
CA THR A 303 -26.23 7.14 22.75
C THR A 303 -25.27 7.75 23.78
N PHE A 304 -25.80 8.66 24.61
CA PHE A 304 -25.11 9.31 25.71
C PHE A 304 -25.87 8.96 27.00
N ASN A 305 -25.28 8.11 27.83
CA ASN A 305 -25.91 7.61 29.05
C ASN A 305 -25.28 8.27 30.30
N ASP A 306 -25.94 8.16 31.46
CA ASP A 306 -25.45 8.61 32.77
C ASP A 306 -25.13 10.12 32.88
N ILE A 307 -25.86 11.00 32.16
CA ILE A 307 -25.69 12.46 32.29
C ILE A 307 -26.27 12.95 33.63
N ASP A 308 -25.41 13.38 34.55
CA ASP A 308 -25.79 13.82 35.91
C ASP A 308 -26.42 15.22 35.93
N LEU A 309 -27.70 15.28 36.33
CA LEU A 309 -28.48 16.49 36.57
C LEU A 309 -28.38 16.87 38.05
N GLY A 310 -27.18 17.24 38.51
CA GLY A 310 -26.81 17.30 39.93
C GLY A 310 -27.63 18.23 40.84
N ASP A 311 -28.44 19.15 40.30
CA ASP A 311 -29.39 19.98 41.07
C ASP A 311 -30.64 19.18 41.52
N LEU A 312 -30.84 17.97 40.97
CA LEU A 312 -32.03 17.11 41.11
C LEU A 312 -31.72 15.65 41.50
N ASN A 313 -30.45 15.24 41.63
CA ASN A 313 -30.03 13.83 41.75
C ASN A 313 -30.75 12.91 40.75
N ALA A 314 -30.68 13.28 39.47
CA ALA A 314 -31.28 12.55 38.36
C ALA A 314 -30.25 12.25 37.28
N THR A 315 -30.36 11.09 36.63
CA THR A 315 -29.60 10.77 35.42
C THR A 315 -30.47 10.94 34.19
N LEU A 316 -29.85 11.41 33.11
CA LEU A 316 -30.44 11.53 31.78
C LEU A 316 -29.64 10.65 30.80
N ASP A 317 -30.33 9.77 30.09
CA ASP A 317 -29.82 9.10 28.90
C ASP A 317 -30.46 9.74 27.65
N LEU A 318 -29.69 9.92 26.58
CA LEU A 318 -30.13 10.45 25.29
C LEU A 318 -29.64 9.50 24.19
N GLY A 319 -30.54 8.99 23.34
CA GLY A 319 -30.18 8.08 22.25
C GLY A 319 -30.92 8.37 20.95
N ILE A 320 -30.20 8.38 19.83
CA ILE A 320 -30.82 8.59 18.50
C ILE A 320 -31.45 7.27 18.01
N THR A 321 -32.77 7.27 17.79
CA THR A 321 -33.55 6.09 17.38
C THR A 321 -33.75 5.99 15.87
N PHE A 322 -33.77 7.14 15.18
CA PHE A 322 -33.81 7.22 13.72
C PHE A 322 -33.03 8.44 13.23
N PHE A 323 -32.31 8.28 12.13
CA PHE A 323 -31.47 9.31 11.55
C PHE A 323 -31.52 9.23 10.02
N ASN A 324 -31.84 10.33 9.37
CA ASN A 324 -31.83 10.46 7.92
C ASN A 324 -31.20 11.80 7.52
N ILE A 325 -30.03 11.75 6.86
CA ILE A 325 -29.45 12.90 6.18
C ILE A 325 -29.62 12.74 4.68
N SER A 326 -30.15 13.78 4.03
CA SER A 326 -30.37 13.84 2.58
C SER A 326 -29.79 15.10 1.95
N GLY A 327 -29.46 15.01 0.66
CA GLY A 327 -28.88 16.11 -0.12
C GLY A 327 -27.34 16.16 -0.12
N LEU A 328 -26.66 15.23 0.56
CA LEU A 328 -25.19 15.13 0.58
C LEU A 328 -24.58 14.98 -0.84
N ASN A 329 -25.37 14.47 -1.79
CA ASN A 329 -25.05 14.37 -3.22
C ASN A 329 -25.25 15.68 -4.02
N THR A 330 -25.41 16.83 -3.34
CA THR A 330 -25.53 18.17 -3.95
C THR A 330 -24.30 19.04 -3.72
N CYS A 331 -23.11 18.42 -3.57
CA CYS A 331 -21.86 19.14 -3.44
C CYS A 331 -21.52 19.83 -4.77
N SER A 332 -21.68 21.15 -4.83
CA SER A 332 -21.44 21.97 -6.02
C SER A 332 -20.03 22.54 -6.09
N LYS A 333 -19.28 22.48 -4.98
CA LYS A 333 -17.88 22.88 -4.89
C LYS A 333 -17.15 22.11 -3.78
N MET A 334 -15.92 21.68 -4.03
CA MET A 334 -15.01 21.17 -3.01
C MET A 334 -13.59 21.57 -3.42
N GLU A 335 -12.92 22.36 -2.58
CA GLU A 335 -11.58 22.95 -2.83
C GLU A 335 -10.81 22.93 -1.50
N PHE A 336 -10.13 21.82 -1.20
CA PHE A 336 -9.38 21.67 0.05
C PHE A 336 -7.87 21.60 -0.21
N PHE A 337 -7.09 22.30 0.63
CA PHE A 337 -5.64 22.43 0.53
C PHE A 337 -5.18 23.29 -0.66
N GLU A 338 -6.02 24.22 -1.10
CA GLU A 338 -5.70 25.20 -2.16
C GLU A 338 -4.60 26.17 -1.70
N PRO A 339 -3.53 26.41 -2.48
CA PRO A 339 -2.55 27.45 -2.17
C PRO A 339 -3.19 28.84 -2.07
N LEU A 340 -3.15 29.48 -0.88
CA LEU A 340 -3.87 30.75 -0.65
C LEU A 340 -3.41 31.86 -1.60
N ARG A 341 -2.15 31.82 -2.04
CA ARG A 341 -1.53 32.70 -3.04
C ARG A 341 -2.32 32.85 -4.33
N ASN A 342 -3.01 31.78 -4.74
CA ASN A 342 -3.83 31.73 -5.96
C ASN A 342 -5.27 32.21 -5.72
N THR A 343 -5.66 32.50 -4.47
CA THR A 343 -6.98 33.03 -4.13
C THR A 343 -7.00 34.55 -4.32
N ILE A 344 -7.87 35.00 -5.23
CA ILE A 344 -8.16 36.42 -5.49
C ILE A 344 -9.28 36.87 -4.55
N ASP A 345 -9.08 37.98 -3.85
CA ASP A 345 -10.15 38.67 -3.11
C ASP A 345 -11.17 39.28 -4.10
N PRO A 346 -12.47 38.93 -4.02
CA PRO A 346 -13.48 39.47 -4.91
C PRO A 346 -13.77 40.97 -4.71
N ALA A 347 -13.38 41.58 -3.57
CA ALA A 347 -13.60 42.99 -3.30
C ALA A 347 -12.52 43.91 -3.93
N THR A 348 -11.23 43.53 -3.82
CA THR A 348 -10.11 44.30 -4.39
C THR A 348 -9.62 43.78 -5.76
N ASN A 349 -10.00 42.57 -6.15
CA ASN A 349 -9.53 41.87 -7.34
C ASN A 349 -7.98 41.75 -7.37
N GLN A 350 -7.39 41.43 -6.21
CA GLN A 350 -5.97 41.13 -6.03
C GLN A 350 -5.79 39.82 -5.24
N SER A 351 -4.58 39.24 -5.25
CA SER A 351 -4.28 38.12 -4.35
C SER A 351 -4.34 38.59 -2.90
N ILE A 352 -4.98 37.79 -2.03
CA ILE A 352 -5.09 38.03 -0.57
C ILE A 352 -3.68 38.20 0.07
N CYS A 353 -2.67 37.61 -0.56
CA CYS A 353 -1.30 37.56 -0.09
C CYS A 353 -0.50 38.85 -0.32
N ASN A 354 -1.04 39.83 -1.07
CA ASN A 354 -0.47 41.18 -1.13
C ASN A 354 -0.51 41.92 0.23
N THR A 355 -1.27 41.39 1.20
CA THR A 355 -1.57 42.02 2.50
C THR A 355 -1.42 41.08 3.70
N LEU A 356 -0.88 39.87 3.51
CA LEU A 356 -0.81 38.85 4.55
C LEU A 356 0.56 38.15 4.57
N ASP A 357 1.40 38.53 5.52
CA ASP A 357 2.79 38.06 5.65
C ASP A 357 2.93 36.54 5.87
N THR A 358 1.88 35.86 6.35
CA THR A 358 1.87 34.39 6.58
C THR A 358 1.24 33.57 5.45
N CYS A 359 1.01 34.18 4.28
CA CYS A 359 0.38 33.50 3.13
C CYS A 359 1.13 32.25 2.66
N ASP A 360 2.47 32.27 2.66
CA ASP A 360 3.31 31.16 2.21
C ASP A 360 3.17 29.91 3.11
N GLN A 361 2.50 30.03 4.26
CA GLN A 361 2.15 28.95 5.17
C GLN A 361 0.63 28.71 5.28
N GLN A 362 -0.22 29.33 4.43
CA GLN A 362 -1.67 29.14 4.46
C GLN A 362 -2.23 28.43 3.21
N LEU A 363 -3.13 27.48 3.47
CA LEU A 363 -3.95 26.81 2.46
C LEU A 363 -5.43 27.13 2.70
N LYS A 364 -6.18 27.38 1.63
CA LYS A 364 -7.62 27.58 1.65
C LYS A 364 -8.36 26.23 1.66
N LEU A 365 -9.43 26.19 2.44
CA LEU A 365 -10.50 25.20 2.36
C LEU A 365 -11.75 25.93 1.86
N SER A 366 -12.51 25.36 0.93
CA SER A 366 -13.90 25.73 0.73
C SER A 366 -14.74 24.55 0.22
N SER A 367 -16.01 24.55 0.60
CA SER A 367 -16.99 23.54 0.16
C SER A 367 -18.35 24.20 -0.01
N ALA A 368 -19.11 23.79 -1.02
CA ALA A 368 -20.48 24.21 -1.26
C ALA A 368 -21.40 22.99 -1.38
N LEU A 369 -22.53 23.04 -0.68
CA LEU A 369 -23.54 21.98 -0.62
C LEU A 369 -24.93 22.63 -0.77
N ASP A 370 -25.53 22.49 -1.96
CA ASP A 370 -26.71 23.30 -2.34
C ASP A 370 -27.90 23.11 -1.38
N ARG A 371 -28.05 21.88 -0.84
CA ARG A 371 -29.10 21.51 0.09
C ARG A 371 -28.62 20.41 1.04
N LEU A 372 -28.87 20.62 2.34
CA LEU A 372 -28.70 19.61 3.38
C LEU A 372 -29.98 19.54 4.21
N GLU A 373 -30.55 18.34 4.31
CA GLU A 373 -31.71 18.06 5.17
C GLU A 373 -31.36 16.96 6.16
N ILE A 374 -31.50 17.27 7.44
CA ILE A 374 -31.20 16.39 8.57
C ILE A 374 -32.51 16.14 9.32
N ASN A 375 -32.90 14.87 9.44
CA ASN A 375 -34.06 14.42 10.19
C ASN A 375 -33.60 13.44 11.27
N ILE A 376 -33.74 13.80 12.53
CA ILE A 376 -33.33 13.00 13.69
C ILE A 376 -34.56 12.74 14.56
N THR A 377 -34.84 11.48 14.86
CA THR A 377 -35.67 11.11 16.02
C THR A 377 -34.74 10.66 17.13
N PHE A 378 -34.91 11.25 18.32
CA PHE A 378 -34.15 10.93 19.52
C PHE A 378 -35.09 10.54 20.65
N ALA A 379 -34.62 9.65 21.51
CA ALA A 379 -35.22 9.28 22.78
C ALA A 379 -34.43 9.89 23.94
N LEU A 380 -35.14 10.26 25.01
CA LEU A 380 -34.59 10.58 26.32
C LEU A 380 -35.12 9.55 27.33
N ASN A 381 -34.33 9.24 28.34
CA ASN A 381 -34.76 8.53 29.55
C ASN A 381 -34.29 9.33 30.76
N ILE A 382 -35.17 9.60 31.73
CA ILE A 382 -34.79 10.27 32.99
C ILE A 382 -35.12 9.34 34.17
N THR A 383 -34.16 9.18 35.07
CA THR A 383 -34.36 8.50 36.36
C THR A 383 -33.95 9.41 37.53
N SER A 384 -34.70 9.41 38.63
CA SER A 384 -34.39 10.23 39.81
C SER A 384 -34.68 9.48 41.12
N ASN A 385 -33.76 9.61 42.07
CA ASN A 385 -33.83 9.02 43.42
C ASN A 385 -33.61 10.12 44.48
N SER A 386 -34.39 11.20 44.41
CA SER A 386 -34.27 12.38 45.29
C SER A 386 -35.42 12.45 46.30
N THR A 387 -35.23 13.11 47.44
CA THR A 387 -36.30 13.29 48.44
C THR A 387 -37.43 14.25 48.01
N THR A 388 -37.25 14.92 46.88
CA THR A 388 -38.19 15.84 46.22
C THR A 388 -38.94 15.20 45.05
N LEU A 389 -38.31 14.18 44.43
CA LEU A 389 -38.75 13.43 43.27
C LEU A 389 -38.16 12.01 43.40
N ASP A 390 -38.97 11.10 43.93
CA ASP A 390 -38.67 9.67 43.99
C ASP A 390 -39.54 8.97 42.94
N MET A 391 -38.90 8.30 41.97
CA MET A 391 -39.60 7.60 40.89
C MET A 391 -39.99 6.16 41.25
N GLU A 392 -39.55 5.62 42.40
CA GLU A 392 -39.72 4.22 42.84
C GLU A 392 -39.16 3.16 41.86
N GLY A 393 -38.34 3.57 40.88
CA GLY A 393 -37.76 2.70 39.85
C GLY A 393 -38.47 2.72 38.49
N GLU A 394 -39.50 3.55 38.31
CA GLU A 394 -40.04 3.89 37.00
C GLU A 394 -39.07 4.83 36.24
N VAL A 395 -39.21 4.88 34.92
CA VAL A 395 -38.41 5.75 34.02
C VAL A 395 -39.36 6.68 33.27
N LEU A 396 -39.01 7.97 33.23
CA LEU A 396 -39.62 8.95 32.35
C LEU A 396 -39.00 8.75 30.95
N HIS A 397 -39.75 8.12 30.05
CA HIS A 397 -39.30 7.75 28.70
C HIS A 397 -40.16 8.42 27.61
N GLU A 398 -39.49 8.84 26.55
CA GLU A 398 -39.69 10.18 26.05
C GLU A 398 -38.99 10.34 24.68
N GLU A 399 -39.59 10.94 23.64
CA GLU A 399 -38.98 11.14 22.29
C GLU A 399 -39.22 12.50 21.61
N GLY A 400 -38.41 12.85 20.60
CA GLY A 400 -38.62 14.05 19.80
C GLY A 400 -38.08 13.90 18.38
N ASN A 401 -38.71 14.57 17.42
CA ASN A 401 -38.24 14.64 16.04
C ASN A 401 -37.77 16.06 15.69
N LEU A 402 -36.51 16.16 15.26
CA LEU A 402 -35.84 17.38 14.84
C LEU A 402 -35.59 17.33 13.33
N TYR A 403 -36.26 18.20 12.58
CA TYR A 403 -36.07 18.37 11.15
C TYR A 403 -35.42 19.72 10.84
N ILE A 404 -34.23 19.66 10.23
CA ILE A 404 -33.43 20.81 9.81
C ILE A 404 -33.29 20.78 8.29
N LYS A 405 -33.56 21.91 7.63
CA LYS A 405 -33.30 22.11 6.21
C LYS A 405 -32.49 23.39 6.02
N VAL A 406 -31.29 23.25 5.48
CA VAL A 406 -30.40 24.37 5.15
C VAL A 406 -29.96 24.32 3.69
N THR A 407 -29.91 25.50 3.08
CA THR A 407 -29.67 25.75 1.65
C THR A 407 -28.54 26.77 1.49
N ASP A 408 -28.00 26.90 0.27
CA ASP A 408 -26.90 27.83 -0.05
C ASP A 408 -25.68 27.66 0.91
N ASN A 409 -25.41 26.42 1.33
CA ASN A 409 -24.39 26.14 2.35
C ASN A 409 -23.00 26.27 1.73
N TYR A 410 -22.24 27.26 2.19
CA TYR A 410 -20.88 27.53 1.75
C TYR A 410 -19.94 27.66 2.96
N MET A 411 -19.05 26.69 3.10
CA MET A 411 -17.93 26.75 4.05
C MET A 411 -16.71 27.35 3.36
N GLU A 412 -16.04 28.30 3.99
CA GLU A 412 -14.69 28.73 3.62
C GLU A 412 -13.80 28.86 4.86
N GLY A 413 -12.64 28.22 4.83
CA GLY A 413 -11.67 28.22 5.92
C GLY A 413 -10.24 28.39 5.41
N ARG A 414 -9.31 28.58 6.33
CA ARG A 414 -7.87 28.57 6.07
C ARG A 414 -7.19 27.73 7.12
N VAL A 415 -6.23 26.91 6.70
CA VAL A 415 -5.33 26.16 7.59
C VAL A 415 -3.94 26.73 7.40
N GLN A 416 -3.29 27.10 8.49
CA GLN A 416 -1.90 27.50 8.52
C GLN A 416 -1.04 26.31 8.96
N VAL A 417 0.05 26.02 8.24
CA VAL A 417 0.92 24.87 8.50
C VAL A 417 2.37 25.33 8.54
N ALA A 418 3.02 25.20 9.70
CA ALA A 418 4.41 25.57 9.91
C ALA A 418 5.28 24.31 10.00
N ILE A 419 6.05 24.05 8.94
CA ILE A 419 7.02 22.94 8.84
C ILE A 419 8.41 23.55 8.58
N PRO A 420 9.45 23.22 9.37
CA PRO A 420 10.82 23.70 9.14
C PRO A 420 11.38 23.30 7.77
N GLU A 421 12.10 24.22 7.14
CA GLU A 421 12.77 23.97 5.87
C GLU A 421 13.82 22.84 6.02
N GLY A 422 13.82 21.89 5.07
CA GLY A 422 14.77 20.76 5.03
C GLY A 422 14.49 19.59 5.98
N GLN A 423 13.69 19.74 7.05
CA GLN A 423 13.52 18.67 8.07
C GLN A 423 13.00 17.34 7.50
N PHE A 424 12.16 17.39 6.45
CA PHE A 424 11.64 16.18 5.78
C PHE A 424 12.73 15.37 5.05
N GLU A 425 13.88 15.97 4.73
CA GLU A 425 15.00 15.29 4.07
C GLU A 425 15.87 14.47 5.04
N GLU A 426 15.73 14.69 6.35
CA GLU A 426 16.45 13.94 7.40
C GLU A 426 15.72 12.65 7.82
N TYR A 427 14.46 12.45 7.41
CA TYR A 427 13.63 11.32 7.84
C TYR A 427 13.91 10.05 7.04
N SER A 428 13.98 8.92 7.73
CA SER A 428 14.03 7.58 7.13
C SER A 428 12.71 7.17 6.47
N ASN A 429 12.72 6.15 5.64
CA ASN A 429 11.50 5.62 5.02
C ASN A 429 10.53 5.09 6.08
N ASN A 430 11.05 4.38 7.09
CA ASN A 430 10.30 3.96 8.27
C ASN A 430 9.63 5.16 8.98
N GLN A 431 10.35 6.26 9.19
CA GLN A 431 9.79 7.47 9.82
C GLN A 431 8.72 8.13 8.95
N CYS A 432 8.93 8.23 7.63
CA CYS A 432 7.93 8.73 6.67
C CYS A 432 6.64 7.89 6.61
N THR A 433 6.66 6.61 7.02
CA THR A 433 5.44 5.80 7.16
C THR A 433 4.74 5.92 8.52
N ASN A 434 5.34 6.59 9.51
CA ASN A 434 4.78 6.71 10.85
C ASN A 434 4.01 8.04 11.06
N ILE A 435 2.71 7.95 11.34
CA ILE A 435 1.85 9.11 11.56
C ILE A 435 2.29 10.00 12.74
N THR A 436 2.97 9.46 13.77
CA THR A 436 3.50 10.31 14.86
C THR A 436 4.70 11.15 14.42
N CYS A 437 5.45 10.70 13.41
CA CYS A 437 6.52 11.49 12.80
C CYS A 437 5.96 12.57 11.88
N TRP A 438 4.82 12.35 11.21
CA TRP A 438 4.13 13.43 10.49
C TRP A 438 3.64 14.54 11.44
N LEU A 439 3.13 14.20 12.63
CA LEU A 439 2.78 15.19 13.65
C LEU A 439 4.00 15.94 14.20
N ALA A 440 5.18 15.31 14.26
CA ALA A 440 6.44 15.92 14.70
C ALA A 440 7.00 16.99 13.73
N LEU A 441 6.55 17.01 12.47
CA LEU A 441 6.90 18.05 11.49
C LEU A 441 6.18 19.38 11.78
N PHE A 442 5.02 19.33 12.44
CA PHE A 442 4.24 20.53 12.73
C PHE A 442 4.82 21.27 13.94
N GLN A 443 5.13 22.54 13.73
CA GLN A 443 5.71 23.43 14.73
C GLN A 443 4.71 24.52 15.15
N ASN A 444 5.05 25.22 16.24
CA ASN A 444 4.38 26.44 16.68
C ASN A 444 4.18 27.38 15.48
N GLY A 445 2.95 27.82 15.24
CA GLY A 445 2.55 28.55 14.03
C GLY A 445 1.59 27.77 13.12
N THR A 446 1.43 26.46 13.35
CA THR A 446 0.37 25.63 12.77
C THR A 446 -0.97 25.87 13.47
N GLY A 447 -2.09 25.94 12.73
CA GLY A 447 -3.43 26.14 13.30
C GLY A 447 -4.50 26.50 12.26
N ILE A 448 -5.73 26.74 12.71
CA ILE A 448 -6.85 27.24 11.90
C ILE A 448 -7.07 28.73 12.22
N PRO A 449 -6.52 29.67 11.43
CA PRO A 449 -6.71 31.10 11.64
C PRO A 449 -8.10 31.63 11.22
N TYR A 450 -8.88 30.88 10.44
CA TYR A 450 -10.15 31.36 9.90
C TYR A 450 -11.06 30.21 9.47
N LEU A 451 -12.34 30.25 9.86
CA LEU A 451 -13.36 29.31 9.38
C LEU A 451 -14.75 29.97 9.40
N GLN A 452 -15.39 30.12 8.23
CA GLN A 452 -16.71 30.70 8.07
C GLN A 452 -17.68 29.71 7.43
N PHE A 453 -18.91 29.69 7.92
CA PHE A 453 -20.06 28.98 7.35
C PHE A 453 -21.13 29.99 6.96
N ASN A 454 -21.32 30.21 5.66
CA ASN A 454 -22.51 30.87 5.14
C ASN A 454 -23.58 29.81 4.86
N THR A 455 -24.83 30.08 5.23
CA THR A 455 -25.93 29.12 5.09
C THR A 455 -27.28 29.85 5.19
N SER A 456 -28.27 29.41 4.42
CA SER A 456 -29.66 29.83 4.52
C SER A 456 -30.46 28.77 5.29
N LEU A 457 -31.17 29.17 6.34
CA LEU A 457 -32.09 28.28 7.04
C LEU A 457 -33.48 28.35 6.37
N ASP A 458 -33.80 27.38 5.51
CA ASP A 458 -35.12 27.28 4.86
C ASP A 458 -36.20 26.98 5.91
N SER A 459 -36.03 25.90 6.67
CA SER A 459 -36.96 25.45 7.71
C SER A 459 -36.23 24.71 8.83
N LEU A 460 -36.67 24.97 10.06
CA LEU A 460 -36.27 24.25 11.26
C LEU A 460 -37.56 23.94 12.01
N HIS A 461 -37.78 22.68 12.34
CA HIS A 461 -38.95 22.23 13.08
C HIS A 461 -38.52 21.23 14.14
N LEU A 462 -38.95 21.45 15.39
CA LEU A 462 -38.85 20.50 16.47
C LEU A 462 -40.26 20.08 16.85
N ASN A 463 -40.59 18.80 16.65
CA ASN A 463 -41.82 18.20 17.08
C ASN A 463 -41.51 17.23 18.23
N ALA A 464 -41.83 17.62 19.46
CA ALA A 464 -42.02 16.63 20.52
C ALA A 464 -43.38 15.91 20.33
N GLY A 465 -43.58 14.77 20.99
CA GLY A 465 -44.90 14.17 21.20
C GLY A 465 -45.20 12.94 20.34
N SER A 466 -45.75 11.92 21.01
CA SER A 466 -46.12 10.64 20.40
C SER A 466 -47.35 10.80 19.49
N PRO A 467 -47.45 10.04 18.38
CA PRO A 467 -48.69 9.93 17.61
C PRO A 467 -49.89 9.46 18.45
N ASP A 468 -49.64 8.71 19.53
CA ASP A 468 -50.64 8.09 20.40
C ASP A 468 -50.84 8.84 21.73
N ALA A 469 -50.49 10.13 21.82
CA ALA A 469 -50.65 10.94 23.04
C ALA A 469 -52.08 10.90 23.62
N THR A 470 -52.25 10.24 24.78
CA THR A 470 -53.58 9.89 25.30
C THR A 470 -54.19 10.90 26.28
N SER A 471 -53.38 11.80 26.87
CA SER A 471 -53.87 12.80 27.83
C SER A 471 -53.98 14.20 27.21
N ASP A 472 -54.84 15.04 27.79
CA ASP A 472 -54.96 16.44 27.38
C ASP A 472 -53.76 17.29 27.81
N LEU A 473 -52.95 16.81 28.77
CA LEU A 473 -51.74 17.49 29.22
C LEU A 473 -50.61 17.34 28.20
N ASP A 474 -50.38 16.12 27.70
CA ASP A 474 -49.25 15.80 26.79
C ASP A 474 -49.37 16.62 25.50
N ARG A 475 -50.60 16.71 24.95
CA ARG A 475 -50.93 17.53 23.77
C ARG A 475 -50.70 19.02 24.01
N GLY A 476 -50.90 19.48 25.26
CA GLY A 476 -50.62 20.85 25.68
C GLY A 476 -49.12 21.13 25.81
N VAL A 477 -48.37 20.21 26.42
CA VAL A 477 -46.90 20.28 26.58
C VAL A 477 -46.22 20.24 25.21
N GLN A 478 -46.66 19.36 24.31
CA GLN A 478 -46.28 19.37 22.89
C GLN A 478 -46.52 20.75 22.24
N SER A 479 -47.70 21.35 22.44
CA SER A 479 -48.00 22.69 21.93
C SER A 479 -47.13 23.79 22.54
N LEU A 480 -46.68 23.64 23.80
CA LEU A 480 -45.76 24.56 24.45
C LEU A 480 -44.35 24.46 23.85
N ILE A 481 -43.81 23.24 23.73
CA ILE A 481 -42.50 22.97 23.14
C ILE A 481 -42.41 23.55 21.73
N ASN A 482 -43.41 23.22 20.89
CA ASN A 482 -43.42 23.65 19.51
C ASN A 482 -43.50 25.18 19.39
N SER A 483 -44.31 25.86 20.22
CA SER A 483 -44.35 27.34 20.26
C SER A 483 -43.07 27.98 20.81
N VAL A 484 -42.41 27.40 21.82
CA VAL A 484 -41.11 27.90 22.30
C VAL A 484 -40.05 27.76 21.20
N ALA A 485 -40.07 26.65 20.46
CA ALA A 485 -39.23 26.45 19.29
C ALA A 485 -39.55 27.49 18.20
N ASP A 486 -40.81 27.63 17.77
CA ASP A 486 -41.22 28.60 16.74
C ASP A 486 -40.89 30.05 17.13
N VAL A 487 -41.03 30.43 18.41
CA VAL A 487 -40.59 31.75 18.91
C VAL A 487 -39.09 31.96 18.72
N PHE A 488 -38.26 31.00 19.12
CA PHE A 488 -36.81 31.10 18.95
C PHE A 488 -36.42 31.09 17.46
N ILE A 489 -36.93 30.12 16.70
CA ILE A 489 -36.62 29.87 15.30
C ILE A 489 -37.01 31.07 14.44
N ASN A 490 -38.26 31.53 14.51
CA ASN A 490 -38.73 32.60 13.64
C ASN A 490 -38.14 33.97 14.02
N ARG A 491 -37.82 34.21 15.31
CA ARG A 491 -37.14 35.45 15.75
C ARG A 491 -35.65 35.46 15.39
N TYR A 492 -34.93 34.36 15.59
CA TYR A 492 -33.50 34.29 15.31
C TYR A 492 -33.16 33.83 13.89
N LYS A 493 -34.14 33.50 13.01
CA LYS A 493 -33.92 32.95 11.66
C LYS A 493 -32.83 33.65 10.84
N ALA A 494 -32.84 34.99 10.80
CA ALA A 494 -31.86 35.78 10.07
C ALA A 494 -30.46 35.82 10.73
N VAL A 495 -30.38 35.48 12.01
CA VAL A 495 -29.20 35.56 12.88
C VAL A 495 -28.55 34.19 13.10
N ILE A 496 -29.30 33.09 12.96
CA ILE A 496 -28.81 31.71 13.11
C ILE A 496 -27.52 31.43 12.31
N PRO A 497 -27.36 31.88 11.04
CA PRO A 497 -26.09 31.69 10.32
C PRO A 497 -24.91 32.39 11.00
N VAL A 498 -25.12 33.57 11.60
CA VAL A 498 -24.08 34.30 12.35
C VAL A 498 -23.81 33.63 13.71
N PHE A 499 -24.85 33.15 14.39
CA PHE A 499 -24.72 32.35 15.62
C PHE A 499 -23.92 31.07 15.39
N LEU A 500 -24.13 30.37 14.26
CA LEU A 500 -23.34 29.19 13.88
C LEU A 500 -21.87 29.54 13.64
N ASN A 501 -21.58 30.68 13.00
CA ASN A 501 -20.22 31.18 12.87
C ASN A 501 -19.59 31.46 14.24
N GLY A 502 -20.33 32.10 15.15
CA GLY A 502 -19.84 32.39 16.49
C GLY A 502 -19.61 31.14 17.34
N LEU A 503 -20.50 30.15 17.26
CA LEU A 503 -20.33 28.84 17.89
C LEU A 503 -19.03 28.18 17.41
N VAL A 504 -18.80 28.12 16.10
CA VAL A 504 -17.64 27.42 15.54
C VAL A 504 -16.33 28.20 15.70
N ASN A 505 -16.34 29.54 15.71
CA ASN A 505 -15.10 30.33 15.91
C ASN A 505 -14.74 30.52 17.39
N ASN A 506 -15.72 30.52 18.30
CA ASN A 506 -15.47 30.62 19.73
C ASN A 506 -15.10 29.25 20.32
N LEU A 507 -15.94 28.22 20.09
CA LEU A 507 -15.72 26.88 20.64
C LEU A 507 -14.87 25.99 19.72
N GLY A 508 -15.18 25.98 18.41
CA GLY A 508 -14.58 25.03 17.46
C GLY A 508 -13.11 25.31 17.15
N THR A 509 -12.79 26.45 16.53
CA THR A 509 -11.40 26.82 16.22
C THR A 509 -10.58 27.10 17.47
N GLY A 510 -11.21 27.57 18.56
CA GLY A 510 -10.58 27.65 19.89
C GLY A 510 -10.09 26.28 20.35
N PHE A 511 -10.99 25.31 20.51
CA PHE A 511 -10.66 23.94 20.91
C PHE A 511 -9.65 23.27 19.98
N ILE A 512 -9.77 23.44 18.66
CA ILE A 512 -8.82 22.86 17.70
C ILE A 512 -7.44 23.50 17.83
N ASN A 513 -7.34 24.82 17.96
CA ASN A 513 -6.05 25.51 18.10
C ASN A 513 -5.40 25.20 19.45
N ASP A 514 -6.17 25.09 20.54
CA ASP A 514 -5.65 24.68 21.85
C ASP A 514 -5.19 23.21 21.83
N TYR A 515 -5.98 22.29 21.27
CA TYR A 515 -5.59 20.89 21.11
C TYR A 515 -4.35 20.72 20.22
N LEU A 516 -4.20 21.52 19.16
CA LEU A 516 -2.97 21.57 18.37
C LEU A 516 -1.81 22.06 19.24
N ASN A 517 -1.94 23.20 19.93
CA ASN A 517 -0.89 23.74 20.80
C ASN A 517 -0.39 22.73 21.86
N ASP A 518 -1.29 21.92 22.44
CA ASP A 518 -0.95 20.86 23.40
C ASP A 518 -0.20 19.66 22.78
N ASN A 519 -0.27 19.46 21.46
CA ASN A 519 0.33 18.33 20.74
C ASN A 519 1.47 18.70 19.77
N LEU A 520 1.68 20.00 19.49
CA LEU A 520 2.82 20.49 18.71
C LEU A 520 4.14 20.22 19.44
N ASN A 521 5.24 20.09 18.67
CA ASN A 521 6.57 19.71 19.17
C ASN A 521 6.68 18.24 19.64
N ALA A 522 5.81 17.35 19.15
CA ALA A 522 5.99 15.90 19.28
C ALA A 522 7.35 15.46 18.71
N THR A 523 7.97 14.42 19.30
CA THR A 523 9.28 13.91 18.86
C THR A 523 9.13 12.63 18.02
N CYS A 524 9.58 12.65 16.77
CA CYS A 524 9.80 11.44 15.99
C CYS A 524 11.01 10.67 16.55
N GLU A 525 10.86 9.39 16.88
CA GLU A 525 11.98 8.54 17.32
C GLU A 525 12.90 8.19 16.13
N GLU A 526 14.21 8.12 16.35
CA GLU A 526 15.19 7.65 15.34
C GLU A 526 14.97 6.16 15.03
N ASN A 527 14.28 5.89 13.93
CA ASN A 527 14.08 4.53 13.41
C ASN A 527 14.77 4.37 12.04
N PRO A 528 16.09 4.07 12.02
CA PRO A 528 16.84 3.94 10.77
C PRO A 528 16.36 2.75 9.94
N ASP A 529 16.36 2.91 8.62
CA ASP A 529 15.96 1.83 7.71
C ASP A 529 16.93 0.63 7.81
N PRO A 530 16.43 -0.62 7.81
CA PRO A 530 17.27 -1.80 8.00
C PRO A 530 18.21 -2.03 6.80
N GLU A 531 19.47 -2.41 7.06
CA GLU A 531 20.43 -2.77 6.01
C GLU A 531 19.97 -4.00 5.19
N VAL A 532 19.27 -3.75 4.07
CA VAL A 532 18.81 -4.78 3.12
C VAL A 532 20.03 -5.46 2.47
N LYS A 533 20.34 -6.67 2.94
CA LYS A 533 21.47 -7.47 2.45
C LYS A 533 21.01 -8.51 1.44
N GLU A 534 21.15 -8.18 0.16
CA GLU A 534 20.77 -9.01 -1.00
C GLU A 534 21.32 -10.46 -0.97
N TYR A 535 22.39 -10.70 -0.21
CA TYR A 535 23.00 -12.02 -0.07
C TYR A 535 23.45 -12.31 1.37
N LYS A 536 23.47 -13.60 1.73
CA LYS A 536 23.88 -14.09 3.06
C LYS A 536 25.40 -14.30 3.08
N PRO A 537 26.22 -13.41 3.69
CA PRO A 537 27.68 -13.40 3.51
C PRO A 537 28.36 -14.67 4.02
N VAL A 538 27.79 -15.33 5.04
CA VAL A 538 28.28 -16.63 5.57
C VAL A 538 28.18 -17.74 4.52
N ILE A 539 27.13 -17.74 3.69
CA ILE A 539 26.96 -18.73 2.60
C ILE A 539 27.95 -18.45 1.48
N VAL A 540 28.14 -17.18 1.11
CA VAL A 540 29.14 -16.77 0.10
C VAL A 540 30.56 -17.17 0.53
N ALA A 541 30.97 -16.80 1.74
CA ALA A 541 32.30 -17.11 2.26
C ALA A 541 32.56 -18.63 2.36
N SER A 542 31.60 -19.41 2.85
CA SER A 542 31.75 -20.86 3.04
C SER A 542 31.77 -21.62 1.71
N THR A 543 30.87 -21.32 0.77
CA THR A 543 30.81 -21.99 -0.54
C THR A 543 32.07 -21.73 -1.38
N ILE A 544 32.55 -20.49 -1.43
CA ILE A 544 33.80 -20.13 -2.11
C ILE A 544 34.99 -20.85 -1.45
N SER A 545 35.06 -20.88 -0.12
CA SER A 545 36.12 -21.59 0.61
C SER A 545 36.15 -23.09 0.29
N ILE A 546 34.98 -23.74 0.23
CA ILE A 546 34.84 -25.16 -0.15
C ILE A 546 35.32 -25.38 -1.60
N ALA A 547 34.92 -24.52 -2.54
CA ALA A 547 35.35 -24.61 -3.94
C ALA A 547 36.87 -24.47 -4.09
N VAL A 548 37.50 -23.53 -3.36
CA VAL A 548 38.96 -23.35 -3.33
C VAL A 548 39.66 -24.59 -2.75
N VAL A 549 39.22 -25.09 -1.58
CA VAL A 549 39.85 -26.25 -0.93
C VAL A 549 39.74 -27.52 -1.79
N LEU A 550 38.56 -27.81 -2.36
CA LEU A 550 38.38 -28.94 -3.28
C LEU A 550 39.26 -28.82 -4.53
N SER A 551 39.42 -27.60 -5.06
CA SER A 551 40.29 -27.35 -6.21
C SER A 551 41.77 -27.58 -5.88
N ILE A 552 42.24 -27.13 -4.72
CA ILE A 552 43.61 -27.37 -4.25
C ILE A 552 43.88 -28.88 -4.11
N ILE A 553 42.93 -29.64 -3.56
CA ILE A 553 43.03 -31.11 -3.45
C ILE A 553 43.15 -31.76 -4.84
N LEU A 554 42.31 -31.36 -5.80
CA LEU A 554 42.38 -31.87 -7.18
C LEU A 554 43.71 -31.49 -7.88
N CYS A 555 44.24 -30.30 -7.62
CA CYS A 555 45.54 -29.86 -8.13
C CYS A 555 46.70 -30.66 -7.52
N ALA A 556 46.68 -30.91 -6.21
CA ALA A 556 47.69 -31.73 -5.54
C ALA A 556 47.72 -33.15 -6.13
N ILE A 557 46.55 -33.76 -6.39
CA ILE A 557 46.46 -35.06 -7.05
C ILE A 557 47.01 -34.99 -8.49
N ALA A 558 46.74 -33.92 -9.24
CA ALA A 558 47.31 -33.69 -10.58
C ALA A 558 48.85 -33.73 -10.56
N ILE A 559 49.44 -32.98 -9.63
CA ILE A 559 50.88 -32.81 -9.48
C ILE A 559 51.52 -34.13 -9.03
N ILE A 560 50.93 -34.82 -8.05
CA ILE A 560 51.42 -36.13 -7.57
C ILE A 560 51.47 -37.14 -8.72
N VAL A 561 50.42 -37.25 -9.55
CA VAL A 561 50.40 -38.17 -10.71
C VAL A 561 51.47 -37.80 -11.75
N LEU A 562 51.70 -36.50 -12.00
CA LEU A 562 52.76 -36.04 -12.91
C LEU A 562 54.17 -36.30 -12.37
N VAL A 563 54.42 -36.05 -11.08
CA VAL A 563 55.72 -36.29 -10.43
C VAL A 563 56.05 -37.78 -10.32
N VAL A 564 55.04 -38.62 -10.07
CA VAL A 564 55.17 -40.08 -10.13
C VAL A 564 55.55 -40.51 -11.56
N LYS A 565 54.89 -39.98 -12.60
CA LYS A 565 55.26 -40.27 -13.99
C LYS A 565 56.69 -39.83 -14.33
N TRP A 566 57.12 -38.66 -13.86
CA TRP A 566 58.49 -38.17 -14.08
C TRP A 566 59.55 -39.10 -13.45
N ARG A 567 59.35 -39.52 -12.19
CA ARG A 567 60.28 -40.45 -11.52
C ARG A 567 60.28 -41.87 -12.12
N PHE A 568 59.13 -42.41 -12.55
CA PHE A 568 59.11 -43.71 -13.23
C PHE A 568 59.63 -43.66 -14.67
N GLY A 569 59.52 -42.52 -15.37
CA GLY A 569 60.11 -42.34 -16.69
C GLY A 569 61.63 -42.45 -16.67
N LYS A 570 62.29 -41.73 -15.74
CA LYS A 570 63.75 -41.70 -15.62
C LYS A 570 64.37 -43.08 -15.38
N ASN A 571 63.72 -43.92 -14.58
CA ASN A 571 64.19 -45.29 -14.31
C ASN A 571 64.13 -46.22 -15.55
N HIS A 572 63.34 -45.88 -16.57
CA HIS A 572 63.17 -46.71 -17.76
C HIS A 572 64.23 -46.46 -18.84
N GLU A 573 64.83 -45.27 -18.87
CA GLU A 573 65.93 -44.92 -19.80
C GLU A 573 67.26 -45.58 -19.37
N GLU A 574 67.54 -45.65 -18.07
CA GLU A 574 68.74 -46.34 -17.55
C GLU A 574 68.69 -47.88 -17.74
N SER A 575 67.52 -48.46 -18.00
CA SER A 575 67.31 -49.92 -18.11
C SER A 575 67.36 -50.47 -19.54
N SER A 576 67.59 -49.64 -20.58
CA SER A 576 67.53 -50.08 -21.99
C SER A 576 68.88 -50.42 -22.63
N VAL A 577 70.00 -50.27 -21.91
CA VAL A 577 71.36 -50.45 -22.43
C VAL A 577 72.09 -51.63 -21.77
N THR A 578 71.52 -52.83 -21.82
CA THR A 578 72.30 -54.08 -21.70
C THR A 578 71.54 -55.35 -22.14
N THR A 579 72.30 -56.33 -22.65
CA THR A 579 71.95 -57.75 -22.81
C THR A 579 71.06 -58.14 -24.00
N THR A 580 71.71 -58.34 -25.15
CA THR A 580 71.30 -59.32 -26.16
C THR A 580 71.44 -60.76 -25.64
N GLY A 581 70.50 -61.66 -25.93
CA GLY A 581 70.60 -63.10 -25.62
C GLY A 581 69.45 -63.93 -26.20
N GLU A 582 69.73 -65.14 -26.70
CA GLU A 582 68.81 -65.94 -27.54
C GLU A 582 67.96 -66.98 -26.78
N SER A 583 66.81 -67.35 -27.39
CA SER A 583 66.18 -68.70 -27.35
C SER A 583 65.49 -69.14 -26.02
N LYS A 584 64.50 -70.06 -25.99
CA LYS A 584 63.66 -70.74 -27.03
C LYS A 584 62.46 -71.45 -26.37
N GLU A 585 61.42 -71.79 -27.16
CA GLU A 585 60.46 -72.92 -26.96
C GLU A 585 59.50 -72.86 -25.71
N SER A 586 58.29 -73.45 -25.69
CA SER A 586 57.41 -74.03 -26.74
C SER A 586 55.92 -74.13 -26.32
N ASP A 587 55.07 -74.63 -27.23
CA ASP A 587 53.87 -75.48 -27.04
C ASP A 587 52.49 -74.95 -26.55
N SER A 588 51.60 -74.84 -27.54
CA SER A 588 50.28 -75.51 -27.68
C SER A 588 49.23 -75.51 -26.55
N SER A 589 48.13 -74.81 -26.85
CA SER A 589 46.71 -75.23 -26.71
C SER A 589 46.25 -76.14 -25.55
N SER A 590 45.32 -75.62 -24.74
CA SER A 590 44.13 -76.36 -24.34
C SER A 590 42.91 -75.41 -24.23
N GLU A 591 41.71 -75.94 -24.46
CA GLU A 591 40.46 -75.25 -24.11
C GLU A 591 40.14 -75.52 -22.63
N GLY A 592 39.59 -74.51 -21.92
CA GLY A 592 39.28 -74.61 -20.49
C GLY A 592 38.16 -73.65 -20.09
N GLU A 593 37.32 -74.08 -19.16
CA GLU A 593 36.05 -73.42 -18.84
C GLU A 593 36.21 -72.07 -18.11
N LYS A 594 35.30 -71.14 -18.41
CA LYS A 594 35.25 -69.82 -17.74
C LYS A 594 34.42 -69.87 -16.46
N GLU A 595 35.04 -70.30 -15.36
CA GLU A 595 34.48 -70.11 -14.03
C GLU A 595 34.13 -68.63 -13.76
N LYS A 596 32.86 -68.36 -13.44
CA LYS A 596 32.38 -67.02 -13.12
C LYS A 596 32.68 -66.69 -11.65
N LYS A 597 33.84 -66.07 -11.39
CA LYS A 597 34.22 -65.59 -10.05
C LYS A 597 33.09 -64.74 -9.40
N PRO A 598 32.80 -64.94 -8.09
CA PRO A 598 31.58 -64.45 -7.45
C PRO A 598 31.52 -62.92 -7.32
N PHE A 599 30.29 -62.40 -7.24
CA PHE A 599 29.96 -60.97 -7.22
C PHE A 599 30.71 -60.17 -6.14
N LEU A 600 30.87 -60.70 -4.92
CA LEU A 600 31.64 -60.03 -3.86
C LEU A 600 33.14 -59.86 -4.19
N GLN A 601 33.76 -60.77 -4.94
CA GLN A 601 35.14 -60.57 -5.39
C GLN A 601 35.25 -59.49 -6.47
N ARG A 602 34.22 -59.33 -7.32
CA ARG A 602 34.12 -58.19 -8.24
C ARG A 602 33.99 -56.87 -7.47
N LEU A 603 33.15 -56.80 -6.43
CA LEU A 603 33.04 -55.60 -5.59
C LEU A 603 34.37 -55.23 -4.90
N LYS A 604 35.07 -56.19 -4.27
CA LYS A 604 36.37 -55.91 -3.61
C LYS A 604 37.49 -55.55 -4.58
N SER A 605 37.47 -56.03 -5.82
CA SER A 605 38.46 -55.67 -6.84
C SER A 605 38.13 -54.40 -7.62
N PHE A 606 36.86 -53.95 -7.61
CA PHE A 606 36.41 -52.75 -8.29
C PHE A 606 37.18 -51.47 -7.91
N PRO A 607 37.39 -51.10 -6.63
CA PRO A 607 38.11 -49.86 -6.31
C PRO A 607 39.59 -49.90 -6.75
N LEU A 608 40.27 -51.05 -6.60
CA LEU A 608 41.66 -51.23 -7.06
C LEU A 608 41.77 -51.15 -8.59
N TRP A 609 40.83 -51.77 -9.31
CA TRP A 609 40.73 -51.67 -10.77
C TRP A 609 40.39 -50.24 -11.24
N PHE A 610 39.46 -49.58 -10.55
CA PHE A 610 39.05 -48.20 -10.83
C PHE A 610 40.21 -47.23 -10.66
N CYS A 611 40.94 -47.27 -9.54
CA CYS A 611 42.14 -46.46 -9.34
C CYS A 611 43.22 -46.73 -10.39
N LYS A 612 43.50 -48.01 -10.72
CA LYS A 612 44.45 -48.36 -11.79
C LYS A 612 44.04 -47.82 -13.16
N GLN A 613 42.74 -47.71 -13.43
CA GLN A 613 42.20 -47.16 -14.67
C GLN A 613 42.16 -45.62 -14.66
N TRP A 614 41.94 -45.01 -13.50
CA TRP A 614 41.83 -43.56 -13.33
C TRP A 614 43.19 -42.85 -13.47
N LEU A 615 44.29 -43.45 -12.96
CA LEU A 615 45.66 -42.92 -13.10
C LEU A 615 46.29 -43.13 -14.50
N ARG A 616 45.54 -43.64 -15.48
CA ARG A 616 46.06 -44.06 -16.78
C ARG A 616 46.35 -42.88 -17.72
N THR A 617 47.52 -42.84 -18.35
CA THR A 617 47.99 -41.67 -19.15
C THR A 617 48.21 -41.92 -20.65
N ASP A 618 48.05 -43.15 -21.14
CA ASP A 618 48.17 -43.49 -22.56
C ASP A 618 47.03 -42.90 -23.41
N GLU A 619 47.34 -42.50 -24.65
CA GLU A 619 46.41 -41.76 -25.54
C GLU A 619 45.09 -42.49 -25.82
N LYS A 620 45.10 -43.82 -25.80
CA LYS A 620 43.91 -44.66 -25.98
C LYS A 620 43.08 -44.84 -24.70
N GLY A 621 43.60 -44.42 -23.54
CA GLY A 621 43.09 -44.74 -22.20
C GLY A 621 42.69 -43.54 -21.32
N ALA A 622 43.39 -42.42 -21.43
CA ALA A 622 43.33 -41.35 -20.45
C ALA A 622 41.96 -40.62 -20.34
N SER A 623 41.72 -40.05 -19.16
CA SER A 623 40.73 -38.99 -18.96
C SER A 623 41.15 -37.70 -19.67
N LEU A 624 40.24 -36.73 -19.86
CA LEU A 624 40.60 -35.42 -20.43
C LEU A 624 41.65 -34.73 -19.54
N PHE A 625 41.48 -34.84 -18.23
CA PHE A 625 42.41 -34.36 -17.22
C PHE A 625 43.83 -34.93 -17.36
N LEU A 626 44.02 -36.23 -17.61
CA LEU A 626 45.38 -36.82 -17.69
C LEU A 626 45.99 -36.85 -19.10
N HIS A 627 45.19 -36.63 -20.16
CA HIS A 627 45.63 -36.82 -21.54
C HIS A 627 46.86 -35.95 -21.91
N PRO A 628 47.92 -36.53 -22.55
CA PRO A 628 49.19 -35.83 -22.76
C PRO A 628 49.11 -34.60 -23.68
N ARG A 629 48.11 -34.54 -24.58
CA ARG A 629 47.90 -33.40 -25.50
C ARG A 629 47.17 -32.19 -24.86
N VAL A 630 46.91 -32.20 -23.55
CA VAL A 630 46.18 -31.13 -22.84
C VAL A 630 47.14 -30.32 -21.97
N ASN A 631 47.20 -29.00 -22.22
CA ASN A 631 48.05 -28.04 -21.51
C ASN A 631 47.79 -28.08 -19.98
N ILE A 632 48.87 -28.06 -19.19
CA ILE A 632 48.84 -28.09 -17.73
C ILE A 632 48.02 -26.93 -17.11
N VAL A 633 47.99 -25.76 -17.77
CA VAL A 633 47.17 -24.61 -17.35
C VAL A 633 45.68 -24.96 -17.39
N ILE A 634 45.20 -25.46 -18.54
CA ILE A 634 43.79 -25.84 -18.74
C ILE A 634 43.41 -27.02 -17.82
N ARG A 635 44.33 -27.98 -17.62
CA ARG A 635 44.18 -29.13 -16.73
C ARG A 635 43.83 -28.73 -15.29
N VAL A 636 44.43 -27.65 -14.80
CA VAL A 636 44.26 -27.10 -13.43
C VAL A 636 43.09 -26.13 -13.34
N ILE A 637 42.96 -25.20 -14.29
CA ILE A 637 41.95 -24.13 -14.24
C ILE A 637 40.53 -24.67 -14.45
N MET A 638 40.31 -25.66 -15.33
CA MET A 638 38.95 -26.11 -15.65
C MET A 638 38.19 -26.70 -14.45
N PRO A 639 38.76 -27.61 -13.62
CA PRO A 639 38.10 -28.06 -12.39
C PRO A 639 37.80 -26.92 -11.41
N PHE A 640 38.71 -25.95 -11.27
CA PHE A 640 38.53 -24.79 -10.40
C PHE A 640 37.36 -23.91 -10.84
N LEU A 641 37.28 -23.55 -12.12
CA LEU A 641 36.18 -22.74 -12.65
C LEU A 641 34.83 -23.47 -12.55
N ILE A 642 34.80 -24.80 -12.73
CA ILE A 642 33.57 -25.58 -12.56
C ILE A 642 33.11 -25.58 -11.10
N LEU A 643 34.02 -25.79 -10.14
CA LEU A 643 33.71 -25.75 -8.70
C LEU A 643 33.32 -24.34 -8.23
N LEU A 644 33.99 -23.30 -8.72
CA LEU A 644 33.65 -21.90 -8.44
C LEU A 644 32.26 -21.55 -8.98
N ASN A 645 31.88 -22.06 -10.15
CA ASN A 645 30.54 -21.83 -10.70
C ASN A 645 29.45 -22.65 -9.98
N ILE A 646 29.77 -23.83 -9.43
CA ILE A 646 28.87 -24.52 -8.49
C ILE A 646 28.64 -23.66 -7.24
N ALA A 647 29.69 -23.06 -6.68
CA ALA A 647 29.54 -22.12 -5.56
C ALA A 647 28.70 -20.89 -5.95
N LEU A 648 28.94 -20.30 -7.13
CA LEU A 648 28.20 -19.14 -7.65
C LEU A 648 26.69 -19.42 -7.80
N PHE A 649 26.31 -20.61 -8.28
CA PHE A 649 24.90 -21.01 -8.30
C PHE A 649 24.32 -21.22 -6.90
N ILE A 650 25.07 -21.76 -5.93
CA ILE A 650 24.59 -21.87 -4.55
C ILE A 650 24.37 -20.47 -3.94
N THR A 651 25.28 -19.51 -4.16
CA THR A 651 25.12 -18.14 -3.67
C THR A 651 23.98 -17.39 -4.37
N SER A 652 23.78 -17.67 -5.67
CA SER A 652 22.65 -17.15 -6.45
C SER A 652 21.32 -17.65 -5.87
N ASN A 653 21.14 -18.96 -5.77
CA ASN A 653 19.90 -19.60 -5.32
C ASN A 653 19.61 -19.43 -3.80
N THR A 654 20.48 -18.75 -3.05
CA THR A 654 20.30 -18.48 -1.60
C THR A 654 20.30 -17.00 -1.22
N GLY A 655 20.55 -16.11 -2.18
CA GLY A 655 20.30 -14.67 -2.09
C GLY A 655 18.95 -14.28 -2.68
N THR A 656 18.62 -12.99 -2.59
CA THR A 656 17.40 -12.43 -3.21
C THR A 656 17.63 -12.29 -4.72
N GLY A 657 16.65 -12.72 -5.52
CA GLY A 657 16.70 -12.69 -6.99
C GLY A 657 16.27 -11.34 -7.55
N ALA A 658 15.11 -10.85 -7.12
CA ALA A 658 14.62 -9.50 -7.42
C ALA A 658 13.82 -8.95 -6.24
N THR A 659 13.73 -7.63 -6.14
CA THR A 659 12.89 -6.93 -5.16
C THR A 659 11.93 -5.98 -5.87
N VAL A 660 10.68 -5.93 -5.44
CA VAL A 660 9.66 -5.01 -5.96
C VAL A 660 9.44 -3.92 -4.92
N ASN A 661 9.74 -2.68 -5.32
CA ASN A 661 9.64 -1.52 -4.45
C ASN A 661 8.76 -0.46 -5.13
N ALA A 662 7.77 0.03 -4.40
CA ALA A 662 7.03 1.23 -4.77
C ALA A 662 7.82 2.46 -4.29
N TYR A 663 7.79 3.52 -5.07
CA TYR A 663 8.50 4.76 -4.80
C TYR A 663 7.56 5.94 -5.01
N ILE A 664 7.40 6.78 -4.01
CA ILE A 664 6.67 8.04 -4.11
C ILE A 664 7.70 9.16 -4.21
N SER A 665 7.90 9.66 -5.42
CA SER A 665 8.82 10.76 -5.71
C SER A 665 8.09 12.09 -5.52
N ILE A 666 8.56 12.95 -4.62
CA ILE A 666 7.98 14.26 -4.31
C ILE A 666 8.97 15.33 -4.78
N GLY A 667 8.60 16.03 -5.86
CA GLY A 667 9.48 17.02 -6.48
C GLY A 667 10.76 16.41 -7.06
N SER A 668 11.87 17.14 -7.00
CA SER A 668 13.15 16.79 -7.62
C SER A 668 14.14 16.04 -6.71
N GLY A 669 13.89 15.97 -5.40
CA GLY A 669 14.86 15.46 -4.41
C GLY A 669 14.38 14.31 -3.53
N GLN A 670 13.11 14.31 -3.10
CA GLN A 670 12.61 13.41 -2.06
C GLN A 670 11.95 12.18 -2.69
N VAL A 671 12.30 10.97 -2.23
CA VAL A 671 11.66 9.73 -2.71
C VAL A 671 11.47 8.73 -1.57
N ILE A 672 10.23 8.58 -1.12
CA ILE A 672 9.85 7.56 -0.13
C ILE A 672 9.86 6.19 -0.82
N THR A 673 10.51 5.19 -0.22
CA THR A 673 10.64 3.82 -0.72
C THR A 673 9.80 2.88 0.14
N MET A 674 8.89 2.13 -0.47
CA MET A 674 8.02 1.17 0.20
C MET A 674 8.29 -0.24 -0.37
N PRO A 675 8.88 -1.16 0.41
CA PRO A 675 9.14 -2.52 -0.06
C PRO A 675 7.82 -3.30 -0.17
N VAL A 676 7.56 -3.86 -1.36
CA VAL A 676 6.32 -4.59 -1.65
C VAL A 676 6.54 -6.10 -1.50
N SER A 677 7.58 -6.66 -2.15
CA SER A 677 7.92 -8.08 -2.01
C SER A 677 9.34 -8.42 -2.51
N ASP A 678 9.94 -9.44 -1.88
CA ASP A 678 11.28 -9.97 -2.15
C ASP A 678 11.21 -11.38 -2.77
N PHE A 679 11.64 -11.51 -4.02
CA PHE A 679 11.56 -12.76 -4.79
C PHE A 679 12.90 -13.48 -4.81
N GLY A 680 12.93 -14.70 -4.28
CA GLY A 680 14.07 -15.64 -4.36
C GLY A 680 13.62 -16.99 -4.91
N LEU A 681 14.51 -17.71 -5.59
CA LEU A 681 14.18 -18.91 -6.38
C LEU A 681 13.38 -19.98 -5.61
N MET A 682 13.64 -20.16 -4.31
CA MET A 682 12.87 -21.12 -3.49
C MET A 682 11.48 -20.58 -3.16
N ASN A 683 11.39 -19.34 -2.65
CA ASN A 683 10.13 -18.68 -2.32
C ASN A 683 9.20 -18.70 -3.54
N SER A 684 9.64 -18.19 -4.68
CA SER A 684 8.80 -18.11 -5.89
C SER A 684 8.32 -19.48 -6.40
N VAL A 685 9.07 -20.57 -6.14
CA VAL A 685 8.65 -21.94 -6.46
C VAL A 685 7.66 -22.49 -5.43
N GLU A 686 7.74 -22.07 -4.16
CA GLU A 686 6.77 -22.37 -3.11
C GLU A 686 5.47 -21.59 -3.33
N ASP A 687 5.56 -20.28 -3.59
CA ASP A 687 4.46 -19.37 -3.92
C ASP A 687 3.69 -19.81 -5.17
N MET A 688 4.38 -20.19 -6.25
CA MET A 688 3.74 -20.75 -7.44
C MET A 688 3.11 -22.13 -7.16
N TRP A 689 3.64 -22.91 -6.22
CA TRP A 689 3.08 -24.21 -5.86
C TRP A 689 1.82 -24.08 -4.99
N THR A 690 1.78 -23.12 -4.07
CA THR A 690 0.59 -22.82 -3.25
C THR A 690 -0.50 -22.15 -4.09
N ALA A 691 -0.15 -21.24 -4.99
CA ALA A 691 -1.06 -20.64 -5.97
C ALA A 691 -1.64 -21.63 -7.00
N GLY A 692 -1.19 -22.88 -7.04
CA GLY A 692 -1.65 -23.92 -7.99
C GLY A 692 -1.00 -23.85 -9.38
N VAL A 693 0.00 -22.99 -9.56
CA VAL A 693 0.79 -22.73 -10.79
C VAL A 693 1.87 -23.81 -10.98
N TYR A 694 1.47 -25.07 -10.89
CA TYR A 694 2.36 -26.23 -10.89
C TYR A 694 3.25 -26.38 -12.13
N PRO A 695 2.81 -26.08 -13.38
CA PRO A 695 3.65 -26.21 -14.56
C PRO A 695 4.86 -25.27 -14.50
N LEU A 696 4.65 -24.00 -14.16
CA LEU A 696 5.72 -23.01 -14.01
C LEU A 696 6.67 -23.35 -12.85
N ALA A 697 6.13 -23.69 -11.68
CA ALA A 697 6.93 -24.05 -10.50
C ALA A 697 7.89 -25.22 -10.80
N VAL A 698 7.40 -26.29 -11.43
CA VAL A 698 8.22 -27.44 -11.86
C VAL A 698 9.24 -27.04 -12.92
N LEU A 699 8.84 -26.20 -13.89
CA LEU A 699 9.69 -25.78 -15.01
C LEU A 699 10.87 -24.92 -14.52
N ILE A 700 10.62 -23.95 -13.62
CA ILE A 700 11.66 -23.11 -13.00
C ILE A 700 12.56 -23.96 -12.09
N MET A 701 11.98 -24.81 -11.22
CA MET A 701 12.75 -25.73 -10.37
C MET A 701 13.65 -26.66 -11.20
N VAL A 702 13.19 -27.14 -12.36
CA VAL A 702 13.99 -27.99 -13.25
C VAL A 702 15.10 -27.19 -13.94
N PHE A 703 14.81 -26.07 -14.60
CA PHE A 703 15.80 -25.39 -15.47
C PHE A 703 16.75 -24.41 -14.75
N SER A 704 16.32 -23.78 -13.65
CA SER A 704 17.16 -22.91 -12.80
C SER A 704 17.61 -23.57 -11.50
N GLY A 705 16.77 -24.45 -10.92
CA GLY A 705 17.15 -25.24 -9.75
C GLY A 705 18.09 -26.39 -10.11
N ILE A 706 17.57 -27.45 -10.71
CA ILE A 706 18.25 -28.76 -10.82
C ILE A 706 19.26 -28.81 -11.98
N TRP A 707 18.91 -28.23 -13.13
CA TRP A 707 19.70 -28.35 -14.37
C TRP A 707 21.09 -27.71 -14.30
N PRO A 708 21.33 -26.52 -13.70
CA PRO A 708 22.68 -25.93 -13.64
C PRO A 708 23.69 -26.79 -12.88
N TYR A 709 23.32 -27.31 -11.70
CA TYR A 709 24.18 -28.23 -10.95
C TYR A 709 24.39 -29.54 -11.68
N THR A 710 23.31 -30.13 -12.24
CA THR A 710 23.39 -31.36 -13.05
C THR A 710 24.35 -31.18 -14.24
N LYS A 711 24.28 -30.03 -14.92
CA LYS A 711 25.16 -29.65 -16.03
C LYS A 711 26.63 -29.61 -15.58
N LEU A 712 26.94 -28.88 -14.50
CA LEU A 712 28.32 -28.74 -14.01
C LEU A 712 28.88 -30.05 -13.43
N VAL A 713 28.08 -30.86 -12.74
CA VAL A 713 28.49 -32.18 -12.23
C VAL A 713 28.81 -33.15 -13.37
N ILE A 714 28.00 -33.19 -14.44
CA ILE A 714 28.27 -34.01 -15.62
C ILE A 714 29.52 -33.50 -16.38
N LEU A 715 29.73 -32.18 -16.44
CA LEU A 715 30.93 -31.58 -17.01
C LEU A 715 32.21 -31.98 -16.24
N LEU A 716 32.18 -31.90 -14.91
CA LEU A 716 33.27 -32.32 -14.03
C LEU A 716 33.54 -33.83 -14.14
N PHE A 717 32.48 -34.64 -14.14
CA PHE A 717 32.55 -36.10 -14.31
C PHE A 717 33.20 -36.48 -15.64
N THR A 718 32.77 -35.89 -16.75
CA THR A 718 33.33 -36.19 -18.09
C THR A 718 34.78 -35.70 -18.27
N TRP A 719 35.22 -34.70 -17.49
CA TRP A 719 36.62 -34.26 -17.43
C TRP A 719 37.55 -35.32 -16.79
N PHE A 720 37.14 -35.86 -15.64
CA PHE A 720 37.97 -36.78 -14.85
C PHE A 720 37.84 -38.27 -15.25
N MET A 721 36.76 -38.70 -15.91
CA MET A 721 36.53 -40.12 -16.17
C MET A 721 37.38 -40.67 -17.36
N PRO A 722 38.09 -41.81 -17.20
CA PRO A 722 38.91 -42.40 -18.26
C PRO A 722 38.09 -43.02 -19.41
N SER A 723 38.71 -43.18 -20.58
CA SER A 723 38.06 -43.56 -21.84
C SER A 723 37.40 -44.95 -21.83
N THR A 724 37.74 -45.80 -20.86
CA THR A 724 37.18 -47.15 -20.68
C THR A 724 35.87 -47.18 -19.89
N LEU A 725 35.57 -46.13 -19.14
CA LEU A 725 34.32 -46.00 -18.39
C LEU A 725 33.33 -45.11 -19.15
N VAL A 726 33.80 -44.04 -19.78
CA VAL A 726 33.02 -43.27 -20.78
C VAL A 726 33.76 -43.32 -22.11
N VAL A 727 33.32 -44.22 -22.99
CA VAL A 727 33.85 -44.38 -24.36
C VAL A 727 33.86 -43.02 -25.06
N PRO A 728 34.93 -42.62 -25.78
CA PRO A 728 35.03 -41.26 -26.33
C PRO A 728 33.86 -40.84 -27.24
N LYS A 729 33.25 -41.80 -27.96
CA LYS A 729 32.01 -41.56 -28.75
C LYS A 729 30.82 -41.16 -27.86
N VAL A 730 30.68 -41.78 -26.69
CA VAL A 730 29.63 -41.48 -25.70
C VAL A 730 29.93 -40.16 -25.00
N ARG A 731 31.19 -39.90 -24.62
CA ARG A 731 31.61 -38.60 -24.04
C ARG A 731 31.27 -37.43 -24.97
N GLY A 732 31.55 -37.57 -26.27
CA GLY A 732 31.23 -36.57 -27.28
C GLY A 732 29.74 -36.42 -27.59
N ILE A 733 28.90 -37.41 -27.26
CA ILE A 733 27.43 -37.27 -27.30
C ILE A 733 26.94 -36.53 -26.05
N ILE A 734 27.37 -36.96 -24.85
CA ILE A 734 27.01 -36.32 -23.58
C ILE A 734 27.35 -34.83 -23.63
N LEU A 735 28.59 -34.47 -23.95
CA LEU A 735 29.04 -33.07 -24.01
C LEU A 735 28.24 -32.24 -25.04
N LYS A 736 27.83 -32.82 -26.17
CA LYS A 736 27.01 -32.10 -27.17
C LYS A 736 25.55 -31.92 -26.77
N VAL A 737 24.99 -32.84 -25.99
CA VAL A 737 23.68 -32.68 -25.37
C VAL A 737 23.74 -31.63 -24.25
N LEU A 738 24.82 -31.65 -23.46
CA LEU A 738 25.11 -30.70 -22.38
C LEU A 738 25.25 -29.24 -22.87
N ASP A 739 25.91 -29.06 -24.02
CA ASP A 739 26.00 -27.78 -24.75
C ASP A 739 24.61 -27.33 -25.22
N ALA A 740 23.90 -28.18 -25.98
CA ALA A 740 22.66 -27.80 -26.66
C ALA A 740 21.47 -27.55 -25.70
N LEU A 741 21.42 -28.27 -24.58
CA LEU A 741 20.48 -28.00 -23.48
C LEU A 741 21.02 -26.94 -22.50
N GLY A 742 22.26 -26.48 -22.67
CA GLY A 742 22.94 -25.60 -21.75
C GLY A 742 22.35 -24.19 -21.63
N LYS A 743 21.58 -23.76 -22.64
CA LYS A 743 20.89 -22.45 -22.71
C LYS A 743 19.54 -22.40 -22.00
N TRP A 744 18.92 -23.55 -21.68
CA TRP A 744 17.59 -23.58 -21.08
C TRP A 744 17.56 -23.01 -19.66
N SER A 745 18.70 -22.93 -18.97
CA SER A 745 18.83 -22.19 -17.70
C SER A 745 18.75 -20.66 -17.82
N MET A 746 18.60 -20.10 -19.03
CA MET A 746 18.25 -18.67 -19.20
C MET A 746 16.75 -18.40 -19.19
N LEU A 747 15.89 -19.44 -19.14
CA LEU A 747 14.44 -19.31 -19.26
C LEU A 747 13.87 -18.38 -18.17
N ASP A 748 14.18 -18.68 -16.92
CA ASP A 748 13.85 -17.90 -15.73
C ASP A 748 14.42 -16.47 -15.80
N SER A 749 15.64 -16.31 -16.33
CA SER A 749 16.23 -14.99 -16.55
C SER A 749 15.44 -14.15 -17.57
N TYR A 750 14.75 -14.77 -18.53
CA TYR A 750 13.83 -14.08 -19.44
C TYR A 750 12.45 -13.84 -18.83
N VAL A 751 11.95 -14.73 -17.94
CA VAL A 751 10.75 -14.48 -17.14
C VAL A 751 10.96 -13.26 -16.23
N MET A 752 12.12 -13.12 -15.60
CA MET A 752 12.43 -11.94 -14.78
C MET A 752 12.55 -10.66 -15.62
N VAL A 753 13.14 -10.71 -16.82
CA VAL A 753 13.13 -9.55 -17.75
C VAL A 753 11.70 -9.16 -18.17
N LEU A 754 10.81 -10.13 -18.37
CA LEU A 754 9.38 -9.86 -18.60
C LEU A 754 8.75 -9.20 -17.36
N MET A 755 8.96 -9.72 -16.15
CA MET A 755 8.44 -9.13 -14.90
C MET A 755 8.92 -7.70 -14.67
N ILE A 756 10.21 -7.40 -14.92
CA ILE A 756 10.77 -6.06 -14.70
C ILE A 756 10.03 -5.01 -15.55
N VAL A 757 9.76 -5.31 -16.82
CA VAL A 757 9.08 -4.38 -17.72
C VAL A 757 7.55 -4.41 -17.56
N ALA A 758 6.96 -5.55 -17.20
CA ALA A 758 5.53 -5.70 -16.95
C ALA A 758 5.05 -4.95 -15.70
N PHE A 759 5.79 -5.07 -14.60
CA PHE A 759 5.45 -4.43 -13.32
C PHE A 759 6.07 -3.03 -13.15
N TYR A 760 6.87 -2.55 -14.10
CA TYR A 760 7.26 -1.15 -14.13
C TYR A 760 6.04 -0.25 -14.31
N PHE A 761 5.90 0.76 -13.47
CA PHE A 761 4.96 1.86 -13.64
C PHE A 761 5.67 3.21 -13.40
N ASP A 762 5.33 4.21 -14.21
CA ASP A 762 5.62 5.63 -13.97
C ASP A 762 4.31 6.38 -14.10
N ILE A 763 3.71 6.71 -12.95
CA ILE A 763 2.41 7.37 -12.86
C ILE A 763 2.68 8.78 -12.30
N PRO A 764 2.95 9.77 -13.18
CA PRO A 764 2.96 11.16 -12.77
C PRO A 764 1.54 11.60 -12.42
N LEU A 765 1.37 12.13 -11.21
CA LEU A 765 0.13 12.76 -10.81
C LEU A 765 0.08 14.18 -11.41
N PRO A 766 -1.08 14.65 -11.87
CA PRO A 766 -1.18 15.92 -12.57
C PRO A 766 -0.96 17.11 -11.62
N ILE A 767 -0.22 18.12 -12.12
CA ILE A 767 -0.03 19.40 -11.45
C ILE A 767 -1.24 20.30 -11.73
N ARG A 768 -1.76 20.97 -10.71
CA ARG A 768 -2.83 21.96 -10.85
C ARG A 768 -2.29 23.38 -10.99
N HIS A 769 -1.23 23.74 -10.26
CA HIS A 769 -0.65 25.09 -10.28
C HIS A 769 0.76 25.12 -10.93
N PRO A 770 0.86 24.93 -12.26
CA PRO A 770 2.14 24.80 -12.98
C PRO A 770 2.95 26.11 -13.07
N GLU A 771 2.42 27.25 -12.62
CA GLU A 771 3.19 28.50 -12.50
C GLU A 771 4.07 28.52 -11.24
N SER A 772 3.69 27.77 -10.20
CA SER A 772 4.45 27.63 -8.95
C SER A 772 5.28 26.34 -8.90
N ILE A 773 4.78 25.26 -9.49
CA ILE A 773 5.32 23.90 -9.31
C ILE A 773 5.73 23.30 -10.66
N ASN A 774 7.01 22.96 -10.79
CA ASN A 774 7.59 22.40 -12.01
C ASN A 774 7.70 20.86 -11.98
N ASP A 775 7.90 20.27 -10.80
CA ASP A 775 8.14 18.84 -10.61
C ASP A 775 6.91 18.15 -9.97
N PRO A 776 6.21 17.25 -10.70
CA PRO A 776 5.02 16.56 -10.18
C PRO A 776 5.39 15.50 -9.14
N VAL A 777 4.43 15.16 -8.27
CA VAL A 777 4.50 13.91 -7.50
C VAL A 777 4.36 12.73 -8.46
N LYS A 778 5.21 11.71 -8.33
CA LYS A 778 5.15 10.50 -9.16
C LYS A 778 5.10 9.24 -8.31
N ILE A 779 4.21 8.32 -8.68
CA ILE A 779 4.20 6.96 -8.14
C ILE A 779 4.93 6.06 -9.14
N ASN A 780 6.09 5.56 -8.74
CA ASN A 780 6.93 4.68 -9.53
C ASN A 780 6.98 3.28 -8.91
N LEU A 781 6.54 2.26 -9.64
CA LEU A 781 6.79 0.87 -9.26
C LEU A 781 8.01 0.39 -10.05
N TYR A 782 9.07 -0.03 -9.36
CA TYR A 782 10.27 -0.59 -10.00
C TYR A 782 10.58 -1.98 -9.46
N VAL A 783 11.00 -2.86 -10.37
CA VAL A 783 11.56 -4.17 -10.03
C VAL A 783 13.09 -4.09 -10.13
N TYR A 784 13.80 -4.32 -9.04
CA TYR A 784 15.25 -4.26 -9.00
C TYR A 784 15.86 -5.67 -9.15
N PRO A 785 16.70 -5.91 -10.18
CA PRO A 785 17.40 -7.20 -10.38
C PRO A 785 18.59 -7.34 -9.42
N ALA A 786 18.36 -8.04 -8.30
CA ALA A 786 19.32 -8.20 -7.21
C ALA A 786 20.42 -9.25 -7.49
N TYR A 787 21.40 -9.32 -6.59
CA TYR A 787 22.57 -10.19 -6.62
C TYR A 787 22.27 -11.63 -7.05
N GLY A 788 21.19 -12.23 -6.54
CA GLY A 788 20.81 -13.61 -6.84
C GLY A 788 20.60 -13.85 -8.33
N PHE A 789 19.87 -12.96 -9.01
CA PHE A 789 19.64 -13.03 -10.45
C PHE A 789 20.89 -12.72 -11.27
N VAL A 790 21.63 -11.67 -10.91
CA VAL A 790 22.85 -11.28 -11.65
C VAL A 790 23.88 -12.41 -11.61
N THR A 791 24.02 -13.08 -10.46
CA THR A 791 24.91 -14.24 -10.32
C THR A 791 24.37 -15.51 -10.99
N LEU A 792 23.04 -15.70 -11.09
CA LEU A 792 22.43 -16.77 -11.89
C LEU A 792 22.82 -16.64 -13.38
N MET A 793 22.66 -15.43 -13.93
CA MET A 793 22.93 -15.14 -15.33
C MET A 793 24.44 -15.19 -15.65
N LEU A 794 25.30 -14.65 -14.78
CA LEU A 794 26.75 -14.76 -14.95
C LEU A 794 27.22 -16.22 -14.82
N GLY A 795 26.62 -17.01 -13.92
CA GLY A 795 26.91 -18.44 -13.75
C GLY A 795 26.49 -19.27 -14.96
N THR A 796 25.32 -19.00 -15.55
CA THR A 796 24.88 -19.68 -16.78
C THR A 796 25.79 -19.34 -17.97
N ILE A 797 26.18 -18.08 -18.15
CA ILE A 797 27.18 -17.66 -19.16
C ILE A 797 28.52 -18.40 -18.95
N ALA A 798 29.07 -18.38 -17.73
CA ALA A 798 30.30 -19.11 -17.40
C ALA A 798 30.17 -20.61 -17.66
N SER A 799 29.00 -21.21 -17.41
CA SER A 799 28.75 -22.63 -17.67
C SER A 799 28.74 -22.98 -19.17
N LEU A 800 28.28 -22.06 -20.03
CA LEU A 800 28.31 -22.23 -21.49
C LEU A 800 29.75 -22.12 -22.03
N ILE A 801 30.49 -21.10 -21.60
CA ILE A 801 31.92 -20.93 -21.94
C ILE A 801 32.71 -22.19 -21.57
N MET A 802 32.56 -22.69 -20.35
CA MET A 802 33.24 -23.91 -19.90
C MET A 802 32.84 -25.16 -20.68
N SER A 803 31.55 -25.30 -21.05
CA SER A 803 31.07 -26.43 -21.83
C SER A 803 31.75 -26.47 -23.21
N HIS A 804 31.83 -25.32 -23.90
CA HIS A 804 32.56 -25.21 -25.16
C HIS A 804 34.07 -25.45 -25.03
N VAL A 805 34.72 -25.01 -23.94
CA VAL A 805 36.15 -25.30 -23.72
C VAL A 805 36.38 -26.81 -23.56
N VAL A 806 35.53 -27.53 -22.80
CA VAL A 806 35.64 -28.99 -22.66
C VAL A 806 35.33 -29.71 -23.99
N VAL A 807 34.32 -29.25 -24.75
CA VAL A 807 34.03 -29.77 -26.11
C VAL A 807 35.21 -29.54 -27.05
N GLY A 808 35.82 -28.36 -27.03
CA GLY A 808 37.00 -28.00 -27.82
C GLY A 808 38.20 -28.89 -27.51
N VAL A 809 38.57 -29.02 -26.24
CA VAL A 809 39.64 -29.92 -25.80
C VAL A 809 39.33 -31.37 -26.17
N HIS A 810 38.08 -31.82 -26.02
CA HIS A 810 37.67 -33.16 -26.42
C HIS A 810 37.80 -33.41 -27.92
N ASN A 811 37.44 -32.43 -28.76
CA ASN A 811 37.61 -32.50 -30.21
C ASN A 811 39.10 -32.51 -30.58
N VAL A 812 39.94 -31.66 -29.98
CA VAL A 812 41.40 -31.63 -30.22
C VAL A 812 42.07 -32.96 -29.84
N VAL A 813 41.62 -33.62 -28.78
CA VAL A 813 42.10 -34.96 -28.39
C VAL A 813 41.73 -36.05 -29.42
N LEU A 814 40.60 -35.89 -30.13
CA LEU A 814 40.14 -36.85 -31.15
C LEU A 814 40.57 -36.50 -32.59
N HIS A 815 40.99 -35.26 -32.86
CA HIS A 815 41.24 -34.78 -34.21
C HIS A 815 42.68 -35.07 -34.67
N ASP A 816 42.82 -35.88 -35.71
CA ASP A 816 44.08 -36.18 -36.37
C ASP A 816 44.54 -34.98 -37.24
N LYS A 817 45.83 -34.60 -37.13
CA LYS A 817 46.44 -33.51 -37.93
C LYS A 817 46.42 -33.81 -39.43
N GLN A 818 46.61 -35.07 -39.82
CA GLN A 818 46.62 -35.48 -41.24
C GLN A 818 45.22 -35.39 -41.87
N SER A 819 44.16 -35.39 -41.05
CA SER A 819 42.79 -35.50 -41.57
C SER A 819 42.34 -34.35 -42.48
N ASN A 820 42.99 -33.19 -42.49
CA ASN A 820 42.64 -32.06 -43.37
C ASN A 820 43.36 -32.05 -44.74
N HIS A 821 44.28 -32.97 -44.99
CA HIS A 821 45.23 -32.92 -46.13
C HIS A 821 44.89 -33.87 -47.30
N GLY A 822 43.75 -34.56 -47.26
CA GLY A 822 43.28 -35.41 -48.38
C GLY A 822 42.84 -34.59 -49.60
N GLU A 823 42.94 -35.18 -50.79
CA GLU A 823 42.74 -34.51 -52.09
C GLU A 823 41.33 -33.89 -52.20
N ASP A 824 40.29 -34.64 -51.79
CA ASP A 824 38.89 -34.16 -51.78
C ASP A 824 38.62 -33.10 -50.68
N GLY A 825 39.57 -32.89 -49.76
CA GLY A 825 39.53 -31.86 -48.72
C GLY A 825 39.88 -30.45 -49.24
N HIS A 826 40.78 -30.35 -50.21
CA HIS A 826 41.21 -29.08 -50.83
C HIS A 826 40.22 -28.54 -51.87
N LYS A 827 39.28 -29.37 -52.35
CA LYS A 827 38.32 -29.01 -53.41
C LYS A 827 37.23 -28.09 -52.89
N TRP A 828 37.12 -26.90 -53.50
CA TRP A 828 36.07 -25.92 -53.26
C TRP A 828 34.73 -26.43 -53.78
N ARG A 829 33.83 -26.86 -52.89
CA ARG A 829 32.49 -27.39 -53.25
C ARG A 829 31.42 -26.96 -52.22
N PRO A 830 30.26 -26.44 -52.65
CA PRO A 830 29.18 -26.02 -51.76
C PRO A 830 28.43 -27.22 -51.18
N LEU A 831 27.74 -27.02 -50.06
CA LEU A 831 27.12 -28.11 -49.31
C LEU A 831 25.97 -28.79 -50.06
N PHE A 832 25.12 -28.02 -50.75
CA PHE A 832 23.96 -28.54 -51.48
C PHE A 832 24.32 -29.59 -52.56
N PHE A 833 25.57 -29.60 -53.04
CA PHE A 833 26.05 -30.60 -54.00
C PHE A 833 26.00 -32.03 -53.43
N TYR A 834 26.17 -32.18 -52.11
CA TYR A 834 26.18 -33.46 -51.40
C TYR A 834 24.78 -33.99 -51.05
N CYS A 835 23.71 -33.24 -51.36
CA CYS A 835 22.31 -33.67 -51.19
C CYS A 835 21.84 -34.57 -52.35
N ARG A 836 21.27 -35.75 -52.03
CA ARG A 836 20.81 -36.74 -53.02
C ARG A 836 19.56 -36.30 -53.81
N PHE A 837 18.64 -35.58 -53.17
CA PHE A 837 17.35 -35.21 -53.76
C PHE A 837 17.32 -33.73 -54.15
N LEU A 838 16.78 -33.42 -55.34
CA LEU A 838 16.60 -32.05 -55.83
C LEU A 838 15.71 -31.23 -54.88
N VAL A 839 14.64 -31.84 -54.36
CA VAL A 839 13.71 -31.24 -53.39
C VAL A 839 14.45 -30.67 -52.18
N THR A 840 15.39 -31.41 -51.60
CA THR A 840 16.19 -30.94 -50.45
C THR A 840 17.14 -29.79 -50.80
N LYS A 841 17.58 -29.68 -52.06
CA LYS A 841 18.44 -28.57 -52.51
C LYS A 841 17.69 -27.23 -52.58
N ILE A 842 16.36 -27.29 -52.79
CA ILE A 842 15.50 -26.12 -53.02
C ILE A 842 14.71 -25.75 -51.75
N ILE A 843 14.08 -26.71 -51.06
CA ILE A 843 13.23 -26.43 -49.89
C ILE A 843 14.04 -25.87 -48.71
N VAL A 844 15.21 -26.45 -48.40
CA VAL A 844 16.00 -26.02 -47.22
C VAL A 844 16.38 -24.53 -47.26
N PRO A 845 16.96 -23.97 -48.34
CA PRO A 845 17.27 -22.54 -48.38
C PRO A 845 16.02 -21.65 -48.48
N ILE A 846 14.92 -22.10 -49.09
CA ILE A 846 13.65 -21.34 -49.09
C ILE A 846 13.08 -21.25 -47.66
N PHE A 847 13.06 -22.36 -46.92
CA PHE A 847 12.61 -22.38 -45.53
C PHE A 847 13.54 -21.57 -44.61
N LEU A 848 14.86 -21.60 -44.85
CA LEU A 848 15.80 -20.74 -44.12
C LEU A 848 15.57 -19.25 -44.42
N PHE A 849 15.21 -18.88 -45.65
CA PHE A 849 14.89 -17.50 -46.02
C PHE A 849 13.55 -17.03 -45.43
N ILE A 850 12.51 -17.84 -45.53
CA ILE A 850 11.21 -17.57 -44.89
C ILE A 850 11.39 -17.43 -43.38
N SER A 851 12.14 -18.33 -42.74
CA SER A 851 12.46 -18.28 -41.31
C SER A 851 13.24 -17.02 -40.92
N PHE A 852 14.22 -16.59 -41.73
CA PHE A 852 14.95 -15.35 -41.50
C PHE A 852 14.03 -14.12 -41.56
N VAL A 853 13.19 -14.02 -42.60
CA VAL A 853 12.23 -12.90 -42.75
C VAL A 853 11.20 -12.91 -41.62
N LEU A 854 10.60 -14.05 -41.29
CA LEU A 854 9.63 -14.17 -40.20
C LEU A 854 10.23 -13.84 -38.83
N LEU A 855 11.49 -14.24 -38.57
CA LEU A 855 12.17 -13.92 -37.30
C LEU A 855 12.48 -12.42 -37.19
N VAL A 856 13.01 -11.81 -38.25
CA VAL A 856 13.29 -10.35 -38.26
C VAL A 856 12.01 -9.55 -38.12
N VAL A 857 10.96 -9.84 -38.90
CA VAL A 857 9.66 -9.15 -38.82
C VAL A 857 9.00 -9.38 -37.47
N GLY A 858 9.01 -10.62 -36.96
CA GLY A 858 8.39 -10.97 -35.67
C GLY A 858 9.01 -10.27 -34.46
N MET A 859 10.31 -9.94 -34.49
CA MET A 859 10.95 -9.20 -33.39
C MET A 859 10.55 -7.73 -33.29
N PHE A 860 10.11 -7.10 -34.39
CA PHE A 860 9.64 -5.71 -34.44
C PHE A 860 8.11 -5.58 -34.36
N LEU A 861 7.36 -6.69 -34.39
CA LEU A 861 5.91 -6.69 -34.22
C LEU A 861 5.55 -6.89 -32.74
N ILE A 862 4.48 -6.22 -32.33
CA ILE A 862 3.87 -6.39 -31.00
C ILE A 862 3.62 -7.89 -30.78
N SER A 863 4.20 -8.39 -29.69
CA SER A 863 4.28 -9.82 -29.38
C SER A 863 3.37 -10.19 -28.22
N PHE A 864 3.17 -9.31 -27.26
CA PHE A 864 2.19 -9.50 -26.19
C PHE A 864 1.69 -8.15 -25.64
N SER A 865 0.53 -8.19 -24.99
CA SER A 865 0.01 -7.09 -24.18
C SER A 865 -0.27 -7.52 -22.75
N PHE A 866 -0.26 -6.55 -21.84
CA PHE A 866 -0.85 -6.66 -20.51
C PHE A 866 -2.02 -5.69 -20.43
N ASP A 867 -3.20 -6.22 -20.13
CA ASP A 867 -4.44 -5.48 -19.92
C ASP A 867 -4.72 -5.50 -18.41
N PHE A 868 -4.55 -4.36 -17.74
CA PHE A 868 -4.82 -4.17 -16.32
C PHE A 868 -6.32 -3.90 -16.11
N LEU A 869 -6.94 -4.65 -15.20
CA LEU A 869 -8.39 -4.72 -14.98
C LEU A 869 -8.70 -4.62 -13.47
N GLY A 870 -10.00 -4.57 -13.14
CA GLY A 870 -10.46 -4.33 -11.78
C GLY A 870 -10.17 -2.90 -11.33
N LEU A 871 -10.21 -2.66 -10.01
CA LEU A 871 -10.03 -1.34 -9.39
C LEU A 871 -8.72 -0.67 -9.83
N ALA A 872 -7.62 -1.42 -9.92
CA ALA A 872 -6.35 -0.90 -10.40
C ALA A 872 -6.35 -0.50 -11.89
N GLY A 873 -6.97 -1.30 -12.76
CA GLY A 873 -7.14 -0.95 -14.18
C GLY A 873 -7.97 0.32 -14.37
N TRP A 874 -9.04 0.44 -13.59
CA TRP A 874 -9.92 1.60 -13.53
C TRP A 874 -9.23 2.86 -12.97
N ALA A 875 -8.44 2.72 -11.90
CA ALA A 875 -7.67 3.82 -11.32
C ALA A 875 -6.63 4.38 -12.30
N LEU A 876 -5.96 3.52 -13.09
CA LEU A 876 -5.08 3.96 -14.17
C LEU A 876 -5.82 4.83 -15.20
N ALA A 877 -7.04 4.43 -15.59
CA ALA A 877 -7.86 5.19 -16.54
C ALA A 877 -8.28 6.57 -15.99
N ILE A 878 -8.62 6.67 -14.71
CA ILE A 878 -8.93 7.96 -14.04
C ILE A 878 -7.70 8.89 -14.03
N LEU A 879 -6.50 8.32 -13.84
CA LEU A 879 -5.22 9.05 -13.90
C LEU A 879 -4.73 9.32 -15.33
N GLY A 880 -5.56 9.08 -16.35
CA GLY A 880 -5.24 9.32 -17.77
C GLY A 880 -4.21 8.35 -18.37
N GLN A 881 -3.86 7.28 -17.64
CA GLN A 881 -2.92 6.25 -18.09
C GLN A 881 -3.66 5.14 -18.83
N SER A 882 -3.05 4.57 -19.87
CA SER A 882 -3.63 3.47 -20.63
C SER A 882 -3.58 2.15 -19.84
N PRO A 883 -4.73 1.51 -19.50
CA PRO A 883 -4.73 0.23 -18.78
C PRO A 883 -4.20 -0.94 -19.63
N ARG A 884 -4.12 -0.77 -20.95
CA ARG A 884 -3.49 -1.71 -21.89
C ARG A 884 -2.08 -1.25 -22.23
N ARG A 885 -1.08 -2.14 -22.11
CA ARG A 885 0.32 -1.89 -22.47
C ARG A 885 0.89 -2.99 -23.36
N GLU A 886 1.58 -2.62 -24.44
CA GLU A 886 1.94 -3.51 -25.56
C GLU A 886 3.45 -3.53 -25.81
N PHE A 887 4.02 -4.71 -26.12
CA PHE A 887 5.47 -4.89 -26.25
C PHE A 887 5.88 -5.81 -27.41
N SER A 888 6.89 -5.42 -28.20
CA SER A 888 7.66 -6.32 -29.06
C SER A 888 8.93 -6.86 -28.37
N VAL A 889 9.64 -7.77 -29.03
CA VAL A 889 10.93 -8.31 -28.55
C VAL A 889 12.01 -7.23 -28.49
N VAL A 890 11.98 -6.29 -29.44
CA VAL A 890 12.92 -5.15 -29.43
C VAL A 890 12.57 -4.18 -28.32
N ASP A 891 11.28 -3.88 -28.12
CA ASP A 891 10.82 -2.95 -27.08
C ASP A 891 11.19 -3.44 -25.67
N LEU A 892 10.99 -4.72 -25.38
CA LEU A 892 11.36 -5.31 -24.10
C LEU A 892 12.86 -5.11 -23.80
N GLY A 893 13.72 -5.27 -24.79
CA GLY A 893 15.16 -5.04 -24.66
C GLY A 893 15.56 -3.56 -24.56
N THR A 894 14.85 -2.64 -25.22
CA THR A 894 15.17 -1.20 -25.18
C THR A 894 14.63 -0.51 -23.94
N GLN A 895 13.45 -0.91 -23.46
CA GLN A 895 12.78 -0.32 -22.29
C GLN A 895 13.30 -0.85 -20.94
N LEU A 896 13.92 -2.04 -20.91
CA LEU A 896 14.46 -2.66 -19.70
C LEU A 896 15.25 -1.72 -18.76
N PRO A 897 16.11 -0.78 -19.24
CA PRO A 897 16.79 0.15 -18.34
C PRO A 897 15.86 1.20 -17.75
N GLY A 898 14.89 1.72 -18.51
CA GLY A 898 13.89 2.68 -18.02
C GLY A 898 12.94 2.05 -17.00
N ALA A 899 12.71 0.75 -17.11
CA ALA A 899 11.94 -0.05 -16.16
C ALA A 899 12.63 -0.29 -14.79
N THR A 900 13.72 0.42 -14.49
CA THR A 900 14.50 0.27 -13.25
C THR A 900 14.99 1.60 -12.71
N ARG A 901 15.02 1.76 -11.38
CA ARG A 901 15.48 2.98 -10.68
C ARG A 901 16.91 3.39 -11.05
N GLU A 902 17.78 2.42 -11.36
CA GLU A 902 19.16 2.67 -11.82
C GLU A 902 19.41 2.10 -13.23
N PRO A 903 19.03 2.83 -14.30
CA PRO A 903 19.20 2.39 -15.70
C PRO A 903 20.65 2.09 -16.11
N ASN A 904 21.62 2.62 -15.36
CA ASN A 904 23.05 2.48 -15.61
C ASN A 904 23.77 1.55 -14.62
N SER A 905 23.05 0.92 -13.69
CA SER A 905 23.61 -0.10 -12.80
C SER A 905 24.22 -1.26 -13.60
N PHE A 906 25.27 -1.88 -13.04
CA PHE A 906 25.93 -3.01 -13.70
C PHE A 906 24.94 -4.15 -13.99
N ALA A 907 24.06 -4.46 -13.04
CA ALA A 907 23.01 -5.49 -13.13
C ALA A 907 22.10 -5.30 -14.35
N VAL A 908 21.57 -4.08 -14.53
CA VAL A 908 20.64 -3.75 -15.62
C VAL A 908 21.36 -3.76 -16.97
N ARG A 909 22.54 -3.14 -17.06
CA ARG A 909 23.29 -3.05 -18.31
C ARG A 909 23.85 -4.41 -18.78
N ILE A 910 24.34 -5.27 -17.88
CA ILE A 910 24.78 -6.61 -18.28
C ILE A 910 23.59 -7.46 -18.75
N THR A 911 22.42 -7.33 -18.11
CA THR A 911 21.19 -8.02 -18.52
C THR A 911 20.72 -7.58 -19.90
N GLN A 912 20.68 -6.27 -20.17
CA GLN A 912 20.34 -5.73 -21.48
C GLN A 912 21.29 -6.25 -22.59
N ILE A 913 22.60 -6.26 -22.33
CA ILE A 913 23.61 -6.77 -23.29
C ILE A 913 23.40 -8.27 -23.56
N VAL A 914 23.17 -9.07 -22.51
CA VAL A 914 22.94 -10.52 -22.65
C VAL A 914 21.63 -10.82 -23.38
N TYR A 915 20.56 -10.08 -23.10
CA TYR A 915 19.27 -10.16 -23.79
C TYR A 915 19.44 -9.94 -25.29
N PHE A 916 19.97 -8.79 -25.72
CA PHE A 916 20.16 -8.47 -27.13
C PHE A 916 21.10 -9.44 -27.84
N MET A 917 22.19 -9.86 -27.19
CA MET A 917 23.12 -10.81 -27.77
C MET A 917 22.47 -12.18 -28.01
N THR A 918 21.81 -12.75 -27.00
CA THR A 918 21.29 -14.13 -27.05
C THR A 918 19.99 -14.29 -27.85
N ILE A 919 19.12 -13.27 -27.87
CA ILE A 919 17.81 -13.32 -28.53
C ILE A 919 17.82 -12.72 -29.94
N ILE A 920 18.58 -11.64 -30.18
CA ILE A 920 18.56 -10.93 -31.47
C ILE A 920 19.82 -11.21 -32.29
N VAL A 921 21.00 -10.89 -31.76
CA VAL A 921 22.26 -10.93 -32.54
C VAL A 921 22.66 -12.35 -32.91
N LEU A 922 22.70 -13.27 -31.94
CA LEU A 922 23.19 -14.63 -32.15
C LEU A 922 22.32 -15.49 -33.09
N PRO A 923 20.97 -15.45 -33.03
CA PRO A 923 20.13 -16.17 -34.00
C PRO A 923 20.27 -15.63 -35.43
N ILE A 924 20.41 -14.31 -35.61
CA ILE A 924 20.70 -13.67 -36.91
C ILE A 924 22.05 -14.15 -37.45
N LEU A 925 23.13 -14.05 -36.64
CA LEU A 925 24.46 -14.50 -37.02
C LEU A 925 24.50 -16.01 -37.33
N HIS A 926 23.72 -16.82 -36.61
CA HIS A 926 23.61 -18.25 -36.88
C HIS A 926 22.92 -18.52 -38.22
N MET A 927 21.79 -17.87 -38.52
CA MET A 927 21.11 -18.04 -39.82
C MET A 927 21.97 -17.58 -40.99
N ILE A 928 22.69 -16.45 -40.86
CA ILE A 928 23.68 -16.00 -41.86
C ILE A 928 24.79 -17.06 -42.03
N SER A 929 25.28 -17.64 -40.93
CA SER A 929 26.30 -18.70 -40.98
C SER A 929 25.78 -19.97 -41.66
N LEU A 930 24.51 -20.35 -41.44
CA LEU A 930 23.85 -21.46 -42.14
C LEU A 930 23.68 -21.17 -43.65
N PHE A 931 23.35 -19.94 -44.03
CA PHE A 931 23.29 -19.51 -45.44
C PHE A 931 24.65 -19.64 -46.14
N VAL A 932 25.71 -19.10 -45.53
CA VAL A 932 27.09 -19.22 -46.03
C VAL A 932 27.49 -20.70 -46.13
N LEU A 933 27.21 -21.50 -45.09
CA LEU A 933 27.53 -22.93 -45.06
C LEU A 933 26.78 -23.74 -46.13
N TRP A 934 25.58 -23.30 -46.54
CA TRP A 934 24.79 -23.95 -47.60
C TRP A 934 25.29 -23.61 -49.01
N PHE A 935 25.43 -22.32 -49.30
CA PHE A 935 25.67 -21.79 -50.65
C PHE A 935 27.13 -21.58 -51.01
N ALA A 936 27.99 -21.16 -50.08
CA ALA A 936 29.37 -20.84 -50.41
C ALA A 936 30.14 -22.12 -50.79
N PRO A 937 30.93 -22.12 -51.88
CA PRO A 937 31.91 -23.17 -52.08
C PRO A 937 32.96 -23.04 -50.98
N LEU A 938 33.23 -24.13 -50.25
CA LEU A 938 34.20 -24.15 -49.16
C LEU A 938 35.14 -25.36 -49.29
N GLN A 939 36.42 -25.13 -48.98
CA GLN A 939 37.36 -26.21 -48.67
C GLN A 939 37.02 -26.82 -47.30
N ARG A 940 37.45 -28.06 -47.04
CA ARG A 940 37.09 -28.75 -45.81
C ARG A 940 37.56 -28.03 -44.53
N ARG A 941 38.74 -27.41 -44.52
CA ARG A 941 39.24 -26.65 -43.35
C ARG A 941 38.25 -25.55 -42.92
N PHE A 942 37.85 -24.69 -43.85
CA PHE A 942 36.89 -23.62 -43.61
C PHE A 942 35.47 -24.14 -43.37
N GLN A 943 35.04 -25.20 -44.06
CA GLN A 943 33.74 -25.83 -43.81
C GLN A 943 33.65 -26.45 -42.41
N SER A 944 34.73 -27.04 -41.90
CA SER A 944 34.79 -27.62 -40.55
C SER A 944 34.88 -26.54 -39.47
N PHE A 945 35.58 -25.43 -39.74
CA PHE A 945 35.58 -24.25 -38.87
C PHE A 945 34.18 -23.66 -38.76
N LEU A 946 33.55 -23.31 -39.89
CA LEU A 946 32.20 -22.74 -39.92
C LEU A 946 31.14 -23.68 -39.32
N TYR A 947 31.27 -25.00 -39.52
CA TYR A 947 30.45 -25.99 -38.83
C TYR A 947 30.56 -25.87 -37.29
N HIS A 948 31.77 -25.77 -36.73
CA HIS A 948 31.92 -25.59 -35.28
C HIS A 948 31.48 -24.20 -34.80
N CYS A 949 31.64 -23.15 -35.61
CA CYS A 949 31.02 -21.86 -35.33
C CYS A 949 29.50 -21.96 -35.24
N CYS A 950 28.83 -22.70 -36.15
CA CYS A 950 27.39 -22.95 -36.05
C CYS A 950 27.02 -23.80 -34.82
N GLU A 951 27.84 -24.79 -34.43
CA GLU A 951 27.60 -25.53 -33.17
C GLU A 951 27.61 -24.60 -31.93
N VAL A 952 28.49 -23.60 -31.89
CA VAL A 952 28.56 -22.59 -30.83
C VAL A 952 27.40 -21.58 -30.92
N LEU A 953 27.20 -20.95 -32.09
CA LEU A 953 26.16 -19.94 -32.29
C LEU A 953 24.75 -20.49 -31.99
N TYR A 954 24.46 -21.75 -32.35
CA TYR A 954 23.18 -22.40 -32.01
C TYR A 954 23.02 -22.67 -30.50
N ALA A 955 24.11 -22.91 -29.78
CA ALA A 955 24.09 -23.17 -28.34
C ALA A 955 23.87 -21.89 -27.50
N TRP A 956 24.15 -20.71 -28.04
CA TRP A 956 23.86 -19.40 -27.40
C TRP A 956 22.66 -18.67 -28.00
N SER A 957 22.14 -19.14 -29.13
CA SER A 957 20.89 -18.67 -29.75
C SER A 957 19.70 -19.05 -28.89
N CYS A 958 19.19 -18.13 -28.06
CA CYS A 958 18.15 -18.38 -27.07
C CYS A 958 16.74 -17.97 -27.49
N ILE A 959 16.49 -17.56 -28.74
CA ILE A 959 15.15 -17.18 -29.23
C ILE A 959 14.08 -18.27 -29.01
N ASP A 960 14.46 -19.54 -29.02
CA ASP A 960 13.59 -20.68 -28.68
C ASP A 960 13.30 -20.79 -27.18
N VAL A 961 14.28 -20.50 -26.32
CA VAL A 961 14.09 -20.42 -24.86
C VAL A 961 13.23 -19.21 -24.50
N PHE A 962 13.44 -18.07 -25.15
CA PHE A 962 12.64 -16.85 -24.97
C PHE A 962 11.18 -17.04 -25.37
N VAL A 963 10.93 -17.71 -26.51
CA VAL A 963 9.57 -18.10 -26.93
C VAL A 963 8.88 -18.96 -25.86
N VAL A 964 9.59 -19.91 -25.24
CA VAL A 964 9.01 -20.73 -24.17
C VAL A 964 8.79 -19.92 -22.88
N SER A 965 9.69 -19.01 -22.49
CA SER A 965 9.45 -18.13 -21.33
C SER A 965 8.28 -17.17 -21.52
N VAL A 966 8.04 -16.67 -22.75
CA VAL A 966 6.87 -15.83 -23.04
C VAL A 966 5.57 -16.64 -22.91
N ILE A 967 5.52 -17.87 -23.44
CA ILE A 967 4.36 -18.76 -23.26
C ILE A 967 4.16 -19.07 -21.77
N ALA A 968 5.23 -19.44 -21.06
CA ALA A 968 5.17 -19.81 -19.64
C ALA A 968 4.79 -18.63 -18.74
N ALA A 969 5.20 -17.41 -19.05
CA ALA A 969 4.75 -16.21 -18.35
C ALA A 969 3.27 -15.92 -18.64
N ILE A 970 2.85 -15.88 -19.91
CA ILE A 970 1.50 -15.44 -20.28
C ILE A 970 0.40 -16.38 -19.76
N VAL A 971 0.65 -17.69 -19.70
CA VAL A 971 -0.33 -18.68 -19.20
C VAL A 971 -0.57 -18.55 -17.70
N GLU A 972 0.39 -18.02 -16.95
CA GLU A 972 0.50 -18.20 -15.48
C GLU A 972 0.54 -16.85 -14.73
N LEU A 973 0.87 -15.73 -15.40
CA LEU A 973 1.07 -14.41 -14.79
C LEU A 973 -0.18 -13.88 -14.09
N SER A 974 -1.38 -14.10 -14.65
CA SER A 974 -2.65 -13.66 -14.06
C SER A 974 -2.92 -14.35 -12.72
N GLN A 975 -2.71 -15.66 -12.64
CA GLN A 975 -2.91 -16.48 -11.45
C GLN A 975 -1.84 -16.22 -10.37
N PHE A 976 -0.61 -15.93 -10.79
CA PHE A 976 0.44 -15.47 -9.87
C PHE A 976 0.20 -14.04 -9.37
N ALA A 977 -0.28 -13.15 -10.25
CA ALA A 977 -0.66 -11.77 -9.90
C ALA A 977 -1.79 -11.73 -8.86
N SER A 978 -2.86 -12.51 -9.04
CA SER A 978 -3.95 -12.58 -8.07
C SER A 978 -3.48 -13.11 -6.71
N PHE A 979 -2.63 -14.15 -6.69
CA PHE A 979 -2.09 -14.70 -5.44
C PHE A 979 -1.20 -13.70 -4.67
N MET A 980 -0.44 -12.85 -5.36
CA MET A 980 0.37 -11.82 -4.71
C MET A 980 -0.46 -10.72 -4.02
N VAL A 981 -1.68 -10.45 -4.51
CA VAL A 981 -2.54 -9.38 -3.97
C VAL A 981 -3.65 -9.89 -3.04
N GLU A 982 -3.99 -11.17 -3.10
CA GLU A 982 -4.97 -11.85 -2.23
C GLU A 982 -4.81 -11.51 -0.72
N PRO A 983 -3.58 -11.46 -0.13
CA PRO A 983 -3.40 -11.10 1.28
C PRO A 983 -3.74 -9.66 1.65
N TYR A 984 -3.97 -8.78 0.67
CA TYR A 984 -4.32 -7.37 0.85
C TYR A 984 -5.75 -7.07 0.39
N CYS A 985 -6.14 -7.61 -0.76
CA CYS A 985 -7.42 -7.33 -1.41
C CYS A 985 -8.58 -8.13 -0.81
N ALA A 986 -8.36 -9.42 -0.51
CA ALA A 986 -9.35 -10.31 0.10
C ALA A 986 -9.30 -10.29 1.65
N ALA A 987 -8.36 -9.54 2.23
CA ALA A 987 -8.29 -9.34 3.68
C ALA A 987 -9.48 -8.51 4.17
N LYS A 988 -10.26 -9.08 5.09
CA LYS A 988 -11.41 -8.38 5.69
C LYS A 988 -10.93 -7.28 6.63
N ILE A 989 -11.41 -6.07 6.41
CA ILE A 989 -11.17 -4.90 7.27
C ILE A 989 -11.89 -5.16 8.61
N PRO A 990 -11.19 -5.23 9.75
CA PRO A 990 -11.78 -5.69 11.02
C PRO A 990 -12.99 -4.87 11.49
N GLN A 991 -13.06 -3.60 11.13
CA GLN A 991 -14.13 -2.67 11.45
C GLN A 991 -15.32 -2.73 10.48
N LEU A 992 -15.13 -3.29 9.28
CA LEU A 992 -16.13 -3.29 8.20
C LEU A 992 -16.71 -4.68 7.90
N GLY A 993 -16.05 -5.77 8.29
CA GLY A 993 -16.44 -7.13 7.95
C GLY A 993 -16.23 -7.51 6.47
N ALA A 994 -16.24 -6.55 5.57
CA ALA A 994 -15.94 -6.67 4.14
C ALA A 994 -14.43 -6.61 3.85
N SER A 995 -14.04 -7.19 2.71
CA SER A 995 -12.73 -7.04 2.07
C SER A 995 -12.76 -5.95 0.99
N ILE A 996 -11.63 -5.61 0.38
CA ILE A 996 -11.59 -4.64 -0.73
C ILE A 996 -12.33 -5.20 -1.95
N ASP A 997 -12.16 -6.50 -2.24
CA ASP A 997 -12.87 -7.17 -3.33
C ASP A 997 -14.40 -7.16 -3.12
N ASP A 998 -14.88 -7.41 -1.88
CA ASP A 998 -16.31 -7.31 -1.52
C ASP A 998 -16.86 -5.89 -1.84
N ILE A 999 -16.13 -4.83 -1.46
CA ILE A 999 -16.50 -3.42 -1.66
C ILE A 999 -16.49 -3.05 -3.16
N VAL A 1000 -15.50 -3.57 -3.92
CA VAL A 1000 -15.40 -3.35 -5.37
C VAL A 1000 -16.56 -4.04 -6.11
N ALA A 1001 -16.93 -5.25 -5.71
CA ALA A 1001 -18.07 -5.97 -6.29
C ALA A 1001 -19.40 -5.23 -6.01
N GLU A 1002 -19.69 -4.89 -4.75
CA GLU A 1002 -20.97 -4.31 -4.36
C GLU A 1002 -21.19 -2.89 -4.93
N PHE A 1003 -20.17 -2.04 -4.92
CA PHE A 1003 -20.33 -0.62 -5.29
C PHE A 1003 -19.81 -0.29 -6.70
N PHE A 1004 -18.76 -0.97 -7.18
CA PHE A 1004 -18.06 -0.59 -8.42
C PHE A 1004 -18.24 -1.57 -9.60
N GLY A 1005 -18.97 -2.68 -9.41
CA GLY A 1005 -19.16 -3.72 -10.44
C GLY A 1005 -19.81 -3.28 -11.77
N GLU A 1006 -20.47 -2.12 -11.83
CA GLU A 1006 -21.03 -1.58 -13.09
C GLU A 1006 -19.99 -0.90 -14.01
N GLU A 1007 -18.80 -0.55 -13.51
CA GLU A 1007 -17.76 0.16 -14.28
C GLU A 1007 -17.12 -0.73 -15.37
N GLU A 1008 -16.85 -0.19 -16.57
CA GLU A 1008 -16.42 -1.00 -17.75
C GLU A 1008 -15.17 -1.87 -17.52
N LEU A 1009 -14.24 -1.42 -16.66
CA LEU A 1009 -12.99 -2.13 -16.33
C LEU A 1009 -13.12 -3.09 -15.12
N ILE A 1010 -14.26 -3.07 -14.43
CA ILE A 1010 -14.55 -3.84 -13.21
C ILE A 1010 -15.69 -4.85 -13.46
N ASN A 1011 -16.55 -4.62 -14.46
CA ASN A 1011 -17.66 -5.50 -14.82
C ASN A 1011 -17.18 -6.91 -15.25
N GLY A 1012 -17.54 -7.94 -14.47
CA GLY A 1012 -16.99 -9.30 -14.64
C GLY A 1012 -15.53 -9.46 -14.21
N HIS A 1013 -14.98 -8.42 -13.57
CA HIS A 1013 -13.60 -8.22 -13.11
C HIS A 1013 -13.59 -7.56 -11.73
N GLU A 1014 -14.51 -8.02 -10.86
CA GLU A 1014 -14.87 -7.48 -9.55
C GLU A 1014 -13.77 -7.71 -8.49
N THR A 1015 -12.58 -7.18 -8.76
CA THR A 1015 -11.39 -7.32 -7.91
C THR A 1015 -10.61 -6.02 -7.82
N CYS A 1016 -9.88 -5.90 -6.72
CA CYS A 1016 -8.86 -4.92 -6.39
C CYS A 1016 -7.75 -4.79 -7.45
N PHE A 1017 -7.27 -5.91 -8.02
CA PHE A 1017 -6.21 -5.94 -9.04
C PHE A 1017 -6.24 -7.24 -9.88
N GLU A 1018 -6.54 -7.13 -11.18
CA GLU A 1018 -6.37 -8.21 -12.16
C GLU A 1018 -5.43 -7.77 -13.30
N VAL A 1019 -4.62 -8.71 -13.81
CA VAL A 1019 -3.79 -8.51 -15.00
C VAL A 1019 -4.02 -9.64 -16.00
N LYS A 1020 -4.56 -9.34 -17.18
CA LYS A 1020 -4.63 -10.28 -18.30
C LYS A 1020 -3.42 -10.12 -19.21
N ALA A 1021 -2.78 -11.23 -19.54
CA ALA A 1021 -1.68 -11.27 -20.51
C ALA A 1021 -2.19 -11.89 -21.82
N ASN A 1022 -1.97 -11.22 -22.95
CA ASN A 1022 -2.49 -11.62 -24.27
C ASN A 1022 -1.36 -11.85 -25.29
N LEU A 1023 -1.51 -12.88 -26.13
CA LEU A 1023 -0.54 -13.27 -27.17
C LEU A 1023 -0.87 -12.60 -28.52
N GLU A 1024 -0.08 -11.59 -28.87
CA GLU A 1024 -0.27 -10.79 -30.08
C GLU A 1024 0.42 -11.38 -31.32
N GLY A 1025 0.06 -10.85 -32.50
CA GLY A 1025 0.42 -11.41 -33.81
C GLY A 1025 1.92 -11.63 -34.05
N GLY A 1026 2.79 -10.81 -33.46
CA GLY A 1026 4.25 -10.96 -33.54
C GLY A 1026 4.75 -12.27 -32.92
N CYS A 1027 4.16 -12.71 -31.80
CA CYS A 1027 4.60 -13.91 -31.10
C CYS A 1027 4.26 -15.19 -31.88
N TRP A 1028 3.07 -15.25 -32.49
CA TRP A 1028 2.68 -16.34 -33.39
C TRP A 1028 3.60 -16.47 -34.61
N LEU A 1029 4.05 -15.33 -35.18
CA LEU A 1029 5.04 -15.31 -36.25
C LEU A 1029 6.41 -15.83 -35.78
N LEU A 1030 6.84 -15.44 -34.57
CA LEU A 1030 8.07 -15.94 -33.95
C LEU A 1030 8.02 -17.45 -33.67
N PHE A 1031 6.90 -17.99 -33.20
CA PHE A 1031 6.75 -19.44 -32.99
C PHE A 1031 6.98 -20.22 -34.29
N VAL A 1032 6.34 -19.78 -35.39
CA VAL A 1032 6.52 -20.38 -36.71
C VAL A 1032 7.98 -20.22 -37.20
N ALA A 1033 8.56 -19.02 -37.02
CA ALA A 1033 9.94 -18.75 -37.40
C ALA A 1033 10.94 -19.67 -36.67
N VAL A 1034 10.79 -19.83 -35.36
CA VAL A 1034 11.63 -20.66 -34.48
C VAL A 1034 11.53 -22.16 -34.81
N ILE A 1035 10.33 -22.65 -35.10
CA ILE A 1035 10.13 -24.06 -35.51
C ILE A 1035 10.86 -24.33 -36.84
N ILE A 1036 10.68 -23.46 -37.84
CA ILE A 1036 11.34 -23.62 -39.16
C ILE A 1036 12.86 -23.47 -39.03
N TYR A 1037 13.33 -22.48 -38.25
CA TYR A 1037 14.74 -22.25 -37.92
C TYR A 1037 15.39 -23.50 -37.31
N THR A 1038 14.76 -24.07 -36.30
CA THR A 1038 15.24 -25.25 -35.57
C THR A 1038 15.34 -26.47 -36.48
N VAL A 1039 14.30 -26.73 -37.29
CA VAL A 1039 14.29 -27.83 -38.26
C VAL A 1039 15.38 -27.64 -39.33
N CYS A 1040 15.55 -26.41 -39.85
CA CYS A 1040 16.59 -26.10 -40.84
C CYS A 1040 18.00 -26.24 -40.26
N SER A 1041 18.25 -25.72 -39.05
CA SER A 1041 19.51 -25.91 -38.29
C SER A 1041 19.86 -27.39 -38.17
N ILE A 1042 18.94 -28.20 -37.62
CA ILE A 1042 19.16 -29.64 -37.41
C ILE A 1042 19.40 -30.37 -38.74
N ALA A 1043 18.72 -29.98 -39.83
CA ALA A 1043 18.92 -30.55 -41.15
C ALA A 1043 20.30 -30.20 -41.73
N ILE A 1044 20.66 -28.91 -41.79
CA ILE A 1044 21.91 -28.42 -42.36
C ILE A 1044 23.11 -28.98 -41.59
N MET A 1045 23.05 -29.02 -40.26
CA MET A 1045 24.12 -29.58 -39.43
C MET A 1045 24.29 -31.09 -39.61
N LYS A 1046 23.20 -31.86 -39.72
CA LYS A 1046 23.25 -33.30 -40.07
C LYS A 1046 23.82 -33.55 -41.48
N ILE A 1047 23.52 -32.68 -42.46
CA ILE A 1047 24.05 -32.79 -43.82
C ILE A 1047 25.55 -32.40 -43.85
N THR A 1048 25.95 -31.33 -43.16
CA THR A 1048 27.35 -30.87 -43.07
C THR A 1048 28.24 -31.91 -42.41
N LYS A 1049 27.81 -32.51 -41.29
CA LYS A 1049 28.55 -33.59 -40.63
C LYS A 1049 28.77 -34.80 -41.55
N ARG A 1050 27.80 -35.13 -42.41
CA ARG A 1050 27.93 -36.16 -43.45
C ARG A 1050 28.85 -35.74 -44.60
N CYS A 1051 28.88 -34.47 -44.98
CA CYS A 1051 29.81 -33.92 -45.98
C CYS A 1051 31.26 -33.98 -45.49
N LEU A 1052 31.53 -33.48 -44.27
CA LEU A 1052 32.86 -33.49 -43.66
C LEU A 1052 33.41 -34.91 -43.50
N ALA A 1053 32.58 -35.87 -43.08
CA ALA A 1053 32.96 -37.27 -42.98
C ALA A 1053 33.26 -37.94 -44.35
N LYS A 1054 32.62 -37.50 -45.43
CA LYS A 1054 32.89 -37.98 -46.80
C LYS A 1054 34.17 -37.41 -47.41
N ARG A 1055 34.64 -36.26 -46.94
CA ARG A 1055 35.91 -35.63 -47.37
C ARG A 1055 37.08 -35.98 -46.43
N LEU A 1056 37.07 -37.16 -45.80
CA LEU A 1056 38.19 -37.70 -45.03
C LEU A 1056 39.22 -38.35 -45.97
N PRO A 1057 40.54 -38.18 -45.72
CA PRO A 1057 41.55 -38.92 -46.49
C PRO A 1057 41.37 -40.42 -46.27
N THR A 1058 41.40 -41.13 -47.39
CA THR A 1058 41.41 -42.59 -47.50
C THR A 1058 42.61 -43.19 -46.77
N GLU A 1059 42.58 -44.51 -46.53
CA GLU A 1059 43.68 -45.20 -45.86
C GLU A 1059 44.95 -45.21 -46.74
N GLU A 1060 44.79 -45.20 -48.07
CA GLU A 1060 45.85 -45.04 -49.06
C GLU A 1060 46.50 -43.64 -49.01
N GLU A 1061 45.70 -42.56 -49.06
CA GLU A 1061 46.21 -41.19 -48.89
C GLU A 1061 46.96 -41.00 -47.57
N ARG A 1062 46.49 -41.64 -46.49
CA ARG A 1062 47.20 -41.60 -45.20
C ARG A 1062 48.49 -42.39 -45.21
N ALA A 1063 48.54 -43.56 -45.86
CA ALA A 1063 49.78 -44.32 -45.98
C ALA A 1063 50.86 -43.49 -46.70
N VAL A 1064 50.48 -42.83 -47.80
CA VAL A 1064 51.36 -41.90 -48.54
C VAL A 1064 51.80 -40.74 -47.65
N MET A 1065 50.88 -40.02 -47.00
CA MET A 1065 51.22 -38.90 -46.12
C MET A 1065 52.12 -39.27 -44.93
N ASN A 1066 51.97 -40.48 -44.36
CA ASN A 1066 52.86 -40.96 -43.31
C ASN A 1066 54.25 -41.30 -43.87
N GLY A 1067 54.32 -41.95 -45.04
CA GLY A 1067 55.59 -42.22 -45.73
C GLY A 1067 56.38 -40.94 -46.02
N THR A 1068 55.74 -39.93 -46.63
CA THR A 1068 56.37 -38.64 -46.90
C THR A 1068 56.79 -37.90 -45.61
N GLN A 1069 56.06 -38.05 -44.50
CA GLN A 1069 56.47 -37.48 -43.21
C GLN A 1069 57.67 -38.20 -42.58
N ILE A 1070 57.86 -39.49 -42.87
CA ILE A 1070 59.04 -40.27 -42.46
C ILE A 1070 60.24 -39.85 -43.32
N GLU A 1071 60.13 -39.85 -44.65
CA GLU A 1071 61.21 -39.39 -45.55
C GLU A 1071 61.67 -37.95 -45.27
N MET A 1072 60.74 -37.06 -44.88
CA MET A 1072 61.06 -35.68 -44.48
C MET A 1072 61.67 -35.57 -43.08
N ALA A 1073 61.41 -36.51 -42.18
CA ALA A 1073 62.05 -36.56 -40.86
C ALA A 1073 63.47 -37.15 -40.97
N GLU A 1074 63.64 -38.25 -41.70
CA GLU A 1074 64.93 -38.88 -42.00
C GLU A 1074 65.87 -37.87 -42.67
N LYS A 1075 65.41 -37.12 -43.67
CA LYS A 1075 66.19 -36.02 -44.26
C LYS A 1075 66.54 -34.88 -43.31
N GLN A 1076 65.71 -34.60 -42.30
CA GLN A 1076 66.02 -33.61 -41.26
C GLN A 1076 66.97 -34.14 -40.17
N GLU A 1077 67.27 -35.44 -40.18
CA GLU A 1077 68.33 -36.04 -39.37
C GLU A 1077 69.62 -36.20 -40.20
N GLU A 1078 69.54 -36.55 -41.50
CA GLU A 1078 70.66 -36.43 -42.45
C GLU A 1078 71.21 -34.98 -42.53
N ASP A 1079 70.33 -33.96 -42.71
CA ASP A 1079 70.67 -32.52 -42.69
C ASP A 1079 71.28 -32.01 -41.36
N LYS A 1080 71.25 -32.84 -40.30
CA LYS A 1080 71.93 -32.58 -39.02
C LYS A 1080 73.25 -33.34 -38.91
N GLU A 1081 73.30 -34.62 -39.28
CA GLU A 1081 74.55 -35.38 -39.24
C GLU A 1081 75.61 -34.79 -40.17
N ASP A 1082 75.24 -34.27 -41.35
CA ASP A 1082 76.17 -33.56 -42.23
C ASP A 1082 76.72 -32.26 -41.60
N LYS A 1083 75.91 -31.54 -40.81
CA LYS A 1083 76.37 -30.34 -40.09
C LYS A 1083 77.30 -30.70 -38.91
N ASP A 1084 77.00 -31.78 -38.21
CA ASP A 1084 77.81 -32.27 -37.09
C ASP A 1084 79.12 -32.95 -37.55
N ASN A 1085 79.17 -33.44 -38.79
CA ASN A 1085 80.41 -33.90 -39.46
C ASN A 1085 81.23 -32.72 -40.04
N THR A 1086 80.57 -31.67 -40.53
CA THR A 1086 81.25 -30.44 -40.97
C THR A 1086 82.05 -29.82 -39.83
N ASN A 1087 81.43 -29.62 -38.65
CA ASN A 1087 82.10 -29.07 -37.46
C ASN A 1087 83.29 -29.91 -36.97
N LYS A 1088 83.29 -31.24 -37.18
CA LYS A 1088 84.38 -32.14 -36.78
C LYS A 1088 85.58 -32.15 -37.75
N THR A 1089 85.51 -31.40 -38.84
CA THR A 1089 86.54 -31.41 -39.91
C THR A 1089 87.53 -30.24 -39.82
N GLU A 1090 87.15 -29.12 -39.22
CA GLU A 1090 88.05 -27.96 -39.05
C GLU A 1090 88.95 -28.06 -37.80
N GLU A 1091 88.45 -28.63 -36.69
CA GLU A 1091 89.14 -28.69 -35.39
C GLU A 1091 90.28 -29.73 -35.31
N LYS A 1092 90.98 -29.99 -36.43
CA LYS A 1092 92.13 -30.92 -36.50
C LYS A 1092 93.33 -30.41 -37.30
N LYS A 1093 93.42 -29.09 -37.49
CA LYS A 1093 94.60 -28.39 -38.01
C LYS A 1093 94.78 -27.03 -37.32
N GLU A 1094 95.25 -27.05 -36.09
CA GLU A 1094 96.36 -26.21 -35.64
C GLU A 1094 96.80 -26.66 -34.24
N SER A 1095 98.03 -27.16 -34.15
CA SER A 1095 98.76 -27.33 -32.90
C SER A 1095 100.01 -26.46 -32.98
N ASP A 1096 100.44 -26.00 -31.80
CA ASP A 1096 101.74 -25.41 -31.52
C ASP A 1096 101.95 -23.92 -31.92
N ASP A 1097 102.83 -23.26 -31.15
CA ASP A 1097 103.46 -21.93 -31.33
C ASP A 1097 102.61 -20.63 -31.32
N ASN A 1098 102.20 -20.25 -30.10
CA ASN A 1098 102.67 -19.07 -29.32
C ASN A 1098 103.05 -17.70 -29.98
N ASP A 1099 102.84 -16.65 -29.17
CA ASP A 1099 103.51 -15.32 -29.15
C ASP A 1099 103.15 -14.21 -30.18
N SER A 1100 102.35 -13.27 -29.67
CA SER A 1100 102.24 -11.82 -29.94
C SER A 1100 103.14 -11.13 -30.97
N TYR A 1101 102.56 -10.17 -31.72
CA TYR A 1101 103.12 -8.80 -31.83
C TYR A 1101 102.02 -7.74 -32.11
N SER A 1102 102.30 -6.49 -31.75
CA SER A 1102 101.51 -5.24 -31.99
C SER A 1102 102.30 -4.37 -33.02
N PRO A 1103 102.16 -3.03 -33.25
CA PRO A 1103 101.22 -2.00 -32.76
C PRO A 1103 100.76 -0.98 -33.85
N GLN A 1104 100.57 0.29 -33.46
CA GLN A 1104 100.29 1.54 -34.21
C GLN A 1104 98.78 1.88 -34.37
N GLU A 1105 98.23 2.94 -33.74
CA GLU A 1105 98.46 4.41 -33.87
C GLU A 1105 97.65 5.03 -35.04
N SER A 1106 97.00 6.21 -34.93
CA SER A 1106 96.93 7.20 -33.83
C SER A 1106 95.58 7.96 -33.74
N GLU A 1107 95.39 8.66 -32.60
CA GLU A 1107 94.77 9.99 -32.41
C GLU A 1107 93.31 10.34 -32.81
N GLU A 1108 92.55 10.74 -31.77
CA GLU A 1108 91.95 12.09 -31.57
C GLU A 1108 90.42 12.34 -31.43
N GLU A 1109 90.18 13.40 -30.64
CA GLU A 1109 88.97 14.21 -30.36
C GLU A 1109 87.76 13.68 -29.55
N ASN A 1110 87.02 14.65 -29.00
CA ASN A 1110 86.04 14.58 -27.90
C ASN A 1110 84.68 15.13 -28.34
N THR A 1111 83.59 14.69 -27.70
CA THR A 1111 82.58 15.60 -27.10
C THR A 1111 81.59 14.84 -26.19
N SER A 1112 80.75 15.56 -25.45
CA SER A 1112 79.88 15.04 -24.37
C SER A 1112 78.51 15.74 -24.32
N SER A 1113 77.66 15.26 -23.38
CA SER A 1113 76.46 15.91 -22.81
C SER A 1113 75.06 15.62 -23.41
N GLU A 1114 74.13 15.26 -22.50
CA GLU A 1114 72.76 15.84 -22.34
C GLU A 1114 71.66 15.64 -23.42
N SER A 1115 70.34 15.75 -23.15
CA SER A 1115 69.56 15.68 -21.88
C SER A 1115 68.04 15.44 -22.12
N MET A 1116 67.27 15.58 -21.02
CA MET A 1116 65.81 15.57 -20.77
C MET A 1116 64.83 16.25 -21.76
N LYS A 1117 63.55 15.77 -21.66
CA LYS A 1117 62.26 16.53 -21.55
C LYS A 1117 61.42 16.99 -22.79
N ILE A 1118 60.11 16.72 -22.62
CA ILE A 1118 58.91 17.58 -22.81
C ILE A 1118 58.14 17.63 -24.17
N GLU A 1119 56.82 17.55 -23.95
CA GLU A 1119 55.54 17.85 -24.65
C GLU A 1119 55.41 18.37 -26.10
N GLU A 1120 54.23 18.00 -26.65
CA GLU A 1120 53.26 18.80 -27.44
C GLU A 1120 53.19 18.82 -28.99
N ALA A 1121 51.92 18.70 -29.44
CA ALA A 1121 51.23 19.30 -30.60
C ALA A 1121 51.34 18.72 -32.04
N SER A 1122 50.19 18.80 -32.73
CA SER A 1122 49.92 18.64 -34.19
C SER A 1122 50.20 17.28 -34.87
N ASP A 1123 49.38 16.79 -35.82
CA ASP A 1123 48.01 17.12 -36.25
C ASP A 1123 47.40 15.91 -37.03
N GLU A 1124 46.08 15.95 -37.25
CA GLU A 1124 45.20 14.97 -37.97
C GLU A 1124 44.96 13.58 -37.34
#